data_AF-A0A0N1J505-F1
#
_entry.id   AF-A0A0N1J505-F1
#
_cell.length_a   1.000
_cell.length_b   1.000
_cell.length_c   1.000
_cell.angle_alpha   90.00
_cell.angle_beta   90.00
_cell.angle_gamma   90.00
#
_symmetry.space_group_name_H-M   'P 1'
#
loop_
_entity.id
_entity.type
_entity.pdbx_description
1 polymer ?
#
loop_
_entity_poly.entity_id
_entity_poly.type
_entity_poly.pdbx_seq_one_letter_code
_entity_poly.pdbx_strand_id
1 'polypeptide(L)'
;MPRLSLFHAGERKRFIAFRRFPTCSAVAALRRQPHVRLAPLLKTSALSDTWTGRCFCFTLPGSTRHTLNQDASLAFDEESNSHDPSTETPRRGVNTKQLVESLEQVNQLQSRLLLQFVNLPLDRRVLYRDHLLQESVTRYQKGLRNVFLALQRHVGNSAAAQNGFPPLTRAMLQSMKTAWLTLKGLSPTPPKDAALKGAHLEEIRSFYSALLCSGLPTRERDVGLVLEELQSSELLEPSASFYESVFIASWTLTDVQRPPAVGEATRTASTTARDTTSFSSVSPDLVVGEAKQLRRDLAGDLACHYMGHALAQPVSFSAQHHAAVRRETWEVFFCTFANTQPAPKLMDLWWTRFLEWADNQQAAQQSDHPVESRTTSTSDLGVVSAPSAPLPYQAVHAVLAWCAQSRDIERALKYFNAVNQRGVTLHASTNSGSTLPLTLADSFRRPGSLTAKSTSAIVQELQLALLVKLMASTKSVKLDGGLRALVVRDVQRQVDPAVLYAAPWGVLNDLLSGLSVPSAMQLLRRCSLVTSDCATDEQGAADGAPDEAAEKKASGVDKKNGREIPFYIWASLLRRCCREHLQDQAESLFLFLRRQFRLSVAEKRELIEIVMRMYTTMQPSDFPSALDLFLQHILRTPPDEPAVQPDGVLYELLIKAADSRNASMMLFLEACANGVTLTAELFEALMNSTQLKTVASLSRKLPHDYASSSLDAQLKIPAEADAHLRREEALRARGKPLYDSTGDAG
;
A
#
# COMPACT_ATOMS: atom_id res chain seq x y z
N MET A 1 -27.34 -12.71 -22.74
CA MET A 1 -28.28 -12.47 -23.86
C MET A 1 -29.68 -12.69 -23.27
N PRO A 2 -30.60 -11.72 -23.34
CA PRO A 2 -31.06 -11.08 -24.57
C PRO A 2 -30.79 -9.57 -24.65
N ARG A 3 -30.80 -9.09 -25.90
CA ARG A 3 -30.69 -7.70 -26.35
C ARG A 3 -32.08 -7.06 -26.40
N LEU A 4 -32.18 -5.78 -26.05
CA LEU A 4 -33.23 -4.88 -26.55
C LEU A 4 -32.59 -3.52 -26.86
N SER A 5 -33.01 -2.95 -27.99
CA SER A 5 -32.38 -1.86 -28.72
C SER A 5 -33.32 -0.65 -28.86
N LEU A 6 -32.72 0.54 -28.89
CA LEU A 6 -33.12 1.77 -29.62
C LEU A 6 -34.43 2.49 -29.24
N PHE A 7 -34.33 3.77 -28.85
CA PHE A 7 -34.71 4.94 -29.68
C PHE A 7 -34.27 6.29 -29.05
N HIS A 8 -34.46 7.36 -29.83
CA HIS A 8 -33.68 8.59 -30.02
C HIS A 8 -33.84 9.79 -29.06
N ALA A 9 -32.74 10.56 -28.98
CA ALA A 9 -32.52 12.01 -29.19
C ALA A 9 -33.48 13.10 -28.63
N GLY A 10 -32.88 14.15 -28.05
CA GLY A 10 -33.49 15.49 -28.00
C GLY A 10 -32.93 16.49 -26.98
N GLU A 11 -32.19 17.48 -27.48
CA GLU A 11 -32.19 18.90 -27.07
C GLU A 11 -31.25 19.49 -25.98
N ARG A 12 -30.26 20.23 -26.52
CA ARG A 12 -29.96 21.69 -26.37
C ARG A 12 -29.61 22.30 -24.99
N LYS A 13 -28.31 22.57 -24.88
CA LYS A 13 -27.62 23.84 -24.49
C LYS A 13 -28.46 24.95 -23.81
N ARG A 14 -28.01 25.37 -22.62
CA ARG A 14 -27.99 26.78 -22.21
C ARG A 14 -26.62 27.15 -21.61
N PHE A 15 -25.95 28.04 -22.32
CA PHE A 15 -24.80 28.83 -21.87
C PHE A 15 -25.26 29.85 -20.84
N ILE A 16 -24.51 30.03 -19.75
CA ILE A 16 -24.56 31.26 -18.95
C ILE A 16 -23.15 31.84 -18.92
N ALA A 17 -23.04 33.04 -19.47
CA ALA A 17 -21.86 33.88 -19.48
C ALA A 17 -21.71 34.60 -18.13
N PHE A 18 -20.48 34.71 -17.62
CA PHE A 18 -20.15 35.75 -16.64
C PHE A 18 -18.82 36.45 -16.97
N ARG A 19 -19.02 37.72 -17.30
CA ARG A 19 -18.21 38.96 -17.28
C ARG A 19 -16.70 38.94 -17.01
N ARG A 20 -16.03 39.73 -17.87
CA ARG A 20 -14.66 40.27 -17.84
C ARG A 20 -14.40 41.28 -16.71
N PHE A 21 -13.11 41.41 -16.36
CA PHE A 21 -12.26 42.62 -16.16
C PHE A 21 -11.33 42.49 -14.93
N PRO A 22 -10.20 43.22 -14.82
CA PRO A 22 -9.30 43.77 -15.83
C PRO A 22 -7.81 43.37 -15.61
N THR A 23 -7.02 43.62 -16.65
CA THR A 23 -5.56 43.60 -16.71
C THR A 23 -4.91 44.71 -15.87
N CYS A 24 -3.82 44.39 -15.16
CA CYS A 24 -2.80 45.37 -14.76
C CYS A 24 -1.40 44.82 -15.09
N SER A 25 -0.68 45.60 -15.89
CA SER A 25 0.73 45.47 -16.23
C SER A 25 1.56 46.26 -15.22
N ALA A 26 2.69 45.71 -14.77
CA ALA A 26 3.84 46.50 -14.31
C ALA A 26 5.13 45.66 -14.37
N VAL A 27 6.19 46.33 -14.78
CA VAL A 27 7.49 45.86 -15.29
C VAL A 27 8.59 46.04 -14.21
N ALA A 28 9.76 45.43 -14.47
CA ALA A 28 11.10 45.71 -13.92
C ALA A 28 11.50 44.92 -12.64
N ALA A 29 12.42 43.94 -12.72
CA ALA A 29 13.87 44.00 -12.93
C ALA A 29 14.67 44.24 -11.64
N LEU A 30 15.52 43.28 -11.25
CA LEU A 30 16.91 43.52 -10.82
C LEU A 30 17.66 42.21 -10.50
N ARG A 31 18.72 41.99 -11.30
CA ARG A 31 19.87 41.12 -11.02
C ARG A 31 20.58 41.55 -9.73
N ARG A 32 21.15 40.59 -8.99
CA ARG A 32 22.58 40.52 -8.60
C ARG A 32 22.82 39.33 -7.65
N GLN A 33 23.67 38.39 -8.10
CA GLN A 33 24.51 37.59 -7.20
C GLN A 33 25.68 38.46 -6.71
N PRO A 34 26.43 37.99 -5.69
CA PRO A 34 27.71 37.39 -6.03
C PRO A 34 28.11 36.16 -5.20
N HIS A 35 29.01 35.41 -5.84
CA HIS A 35 29.82 34.27 -5.38
C HIS A 35 30.57 34.50 -4.06
N VAL A 36 30.73 33.40 -3.29
CA VAL A 36 31.91 33.17 -2.45
C VAL A 36 32.45 31.77 -2.75
N ARG A 37 33.77 31.70 -2.97
CA ARG A 37 34.59 30.55 -3.39
C ARG A 37 35.46 30.08 -2.21
N LEU A 38 35.68 28.75 -2.15
CA LEU A 38 36.87 28.00 -1.67
C LEU A 38 37.09 27.99 -0.13
N ALA A 39 37.58 26.96 0.56
CA ALA A 39 38.38 25.78 0.19
C ALA A 39 38.22 24.63 1.25
N PRO A 40 38.68 23.40 0.97
CA PRO A 40 38.40 22.21 1.77
C PRO A 40 39.56 21.82 2.73
N LEU A 41 39.23 21.15 3.83
CA LEU A 41 40.20 20.39 4.63
C LEU A 41 39.79 18.91 4.67
N LEU A 42 40.53 18.11 3.90
CA LEU A 42 40.58 16.66 3.95
C LEU A 42 41.23 16.21 5.26
N LYS A 43 40.63 15.22 5.94
CA LYS A 43 41.36 14.17 6.65
C LYS A 43 40.53 12.89 6.65
N THR A 44 41.13 11.88 6.04
CA THR A 44 40.68 10.51 5.88
C THR A 44 40.94 9.72 7.15
N SER A 45 39.98 8.88 7.55
CA SER A 45 40.28 7.60 8.21
C SER A 45 39.08 6.68 8.06
N ALA A 46 39.28 5.64 7.26
CA ALA A 46 38.40 4.50 7.12
C ALA A 46 38.36 3.69 8.42
N LEU A 47 37.20 3.14 8.75
CA LEU A 47 37.04 1.75 9.16
C LEU A 47 35.53 1.43 9.15
N SER A 48 35.22 0.40 8.37
CA SER A 48 33.95 -0.29 8.26
C SER A 48 33.51 -0.83 9.61
N ASP A 49 32.23 -0.72 9.92
CA ASP A 49 31.47 -1.86 10.42
C ASP A 49 29.96 -1.62 10.19
N THR A 50 29.38 -2.57 9.49
CA THR A 50 27.93 -2.79 9.37
C THR A 50 27.41 -3.17 10.75
N TRP A 51 26.19 -2.74 11.14
CA TRP A 51 25.24 -3.54 11.94
C TRP A 51 23.91 -2.82 12.27
N THR A 52 22.84 -3.54 11.92
CA THR A 52 21.55 -3.77 12.61
C THR A 52 20.61 -2.61 12.98
N GLY A 53 19.39 -2.74 12.42
CA GLY A 53 18.18 -2.11 12.91
C GLY A 53 17.86 -2.49 14.36
N ARG A 54 17.44 -1.48 15.13
CA ARG A 54 17.07 -1.63 16.53
C ARG A 54 15.60 -2.03 16.66
N CYS A 55 15.39 -3.17 17.29
CA CYS A 55 14.18 -3.58 17.96
C CYS A 55 13.85 -2.60 19.10
N PHE A 56 12.61 -2.13 19.16
CA PHE A 56 12.05 -1.58 20.39
C PHE A 56 11.31 -2.70 21.13
N CYS A 57 11.93 -3.21 22.19
CA CYS A 57 11.27 -4.02 23.21
C CYS A 57 10.62 -3.03 24.20
N PHE A 58 9.30 -3.09 24.35
CA PHE A 58 8.60 -2.44 25.45
C PHE A 58 8.42 -3.47 26.58
N THR A 59 9.00 -3.17 27.74
CA THR A 59 8.73 -3.84 29.00
C THR A 59 7.41 -3.33 29.59
N LEU A 60 6.49 -4.25 29.92
CA LEU A 60 5.25 -3.97 30.65
C LEU A 60 5.55 -3.72 32.14
N PRO A 61 4.85 -2.79 32.82
CA PRO A 61 4.87 -2.70 34.28
C PRO A 61 3.95 -3.75 34.92
N GLY A 62 4.42 -4.32 36.02
CA GLY A 62 3.80 -5.42 36.74
C GLY A 62 2.44 -5.09 37.37
N SER A 63 1.51 -6.03 37.25
CA SER A 63 0.23 -6.01 37.96
C SER A 63 0.34 -6.85 39.23
N THR A 64 0.17 -6.17 40.35
CA THR A 64 0.13 -6.67 41.73
C THR A 64 -1.05 -7.61 41.93
N ARG A 65 -0.77 -8.88 42.29
CA ARG A 65 -1.78 -9.84 42.77
C ARG A 65 -2.06 -9.63 44.24
N HIS A 66 -3.32 -9.36 44.58
CA HIS A 66 -3.85 -9.49 45.93
C HIS A 66 -3.94 -10.97 46.31
N THR A 67 -3.21 -11.36 47.36
CA THR A 67 -3.37 -12.64 48.06
C THR A 67 -4.40 -12.46 49.18
N LEU A 68 -5.48 -13.24 49.12
CA LEU A 68 -6.46 -13.35 50.19
C LEU A 68 -6.16 -14.65 50.94
N ASN A 69 -5.65 -14.49 52.16
CA ASN A 69 -5.45 -15.54 53.15
C ASN A 69 -6.81 -16.13 53.57
N GLN A 70 -6.90 -17.45 53.63
CA GLN A 70 -7.71 -18.13 54.65
C GLN A 70 -7.04 -19.46 54.99
N ASP A 71 -6.42 -19.47 56.17
CA ASP A 71 -6.03 -20.66 56.92
C ASP A 71 -7.28 -21.31 57.51
N ALA A 72 -7.42 -22.62 57.34
CA ALA A 72 -8.07 -23.50 58.31
C ALA A 72 -7.55 -24.92 58.10
N SER A 73 -6.68 -25.33 59.03
CA SER A 73 -6.09 -26.65 59.16
C SER A 73 -7.03 -27.53 60.00
N LEU A 74 -7.40 -28.71 59.50
CA LEU A 74 -7.80 -29.84 60.35
C LEU A 74 -7.35 -31.17 59.73
N ALA A 75 -6.48 -31.81 60.52
CA ALA A 75 -6.16 -33.22 60.71
C ALA A 75 -6.54 -34.30 59.66
N PHE A 76 -5.48 -35.02 59.29
CA PHE A 76 -5.37 -36.47 59.02
C PHE A 76 -6.62 -37.32 59.22
N ASP A 77 -6.96 -38.07 58.16
CA ASP A 77 -7.16 -39.51 58.27
C ASP A 77 -6.56 -40.19 57.02
N GLU A 78 -5.70 -41.18 57.28
CA GLU A 78 -5.14 -42.11 56.31
C GLU A 78 -6.25 -43.07 55.85
N GLU A 79 -6.55 -43.11 54.56
CA GLU A 79 -7.16 -44.31 53.98
C GLU A 79 -6.72 -44.52 52.53
N SER A 80 -5.88 -45.55 52.41
CA SER A 80 -5.50 -46.33 51.22
C SER A 80 -6.44 -46.19 50.03
N ASN A 81 -5.93 -45.64 48.92
CA ASN A 81 -6.51 -45.88 47.61
C ASN A 81 -5.46 -46.29 46.58
N SER A 82 -5.73 -47.46 46.02
CA SER A 82 -5.03 -48.16 44.95
C SER A 82 -4.68 -47.26 43.78
N HIS A 83 -3.40 -47.26 43.41
CA HIS A 83 -2.92 -46.73 42.13
C HIS A 83 -3.53 -47.53 40.98
N ASP A 84 -4.39 -46.87 40.21
CA ASP A 84 -4.91 -47.32 38.93
C ASP A 84 -4.09 -46.62 37.82
N PRO A 85 -3.22 -47.31 37.06
CA PRO A 85 -2.28 -46.69 36.12
C PRO A 85 -2.93 -46.38 34.76
N SER A 86 -4.10 -45.72 34.76
CA SER A 86 -4.89 -45.48 33.55
C SER A 86 -5.33 -44.02 33.35
N THR A 87 -4.71 -43.07 34.07
CA THR A 87 -4.88 -41.62 33.82
C THR A 87 -3.53 -40.89 33.82
N GLU A 88 -2.57 -41.38 33.04
CA GLU A 88 -1.47 -40.51 32.60
C GLU A 88 -2.02 -39.49 31.60
N THR A 89 -2.23 -38.26 32.08
CA THR A 89 -2.29 -37.11 31.19
C THR A 89 -1.00 -37.08 30.36
N PRO A 90 -1.07 -36.99 29.02
CA PRO A 90 0.11 -37.10 28.18
C PRO A 90 1.10 -36.00 28.57
N ARG A 91 2.35 -36.38 28.86
CA ARG A 91 3.46 -35.46 29.15
C ARG A 91 3.49 -34.37 28.08
N ARG A 92 3.00 -33.16 28.41
CA ARG A 92 3.08 -31.98 27.53
C ARG A 92 4.55 -31.70 27.26
N GLY A 93 5.04 -32.10 26.09
CA GLY A 93 6.38 -31.76 25.63
C GLY A 93 6.57 -30.24 25.59
N VAL A 94 7.82 -29.79 25.73
CA VAL A 94 8.20 -28.36 25.68
C VAL A 94 7.62 -27.66 24.44
N ASN A 95 7.50 -28.38 23.32
CA ASN A 95 6.93 -27.89 22.06
C ASN A 95 5.42 -27.58 22.14
N THR A 96 4.66 -28.29 22.97
CA THR A 96 3.21 -28.05 23.12
C THR A 96 2.94 -26.77 23.91
N LYS A 97 3.74 -26.48 24.95
CA LYS A 97 3.61 -25.24 25.73
C LYS A 97 3.88 -24.00 24.88
N GLN A 98 4.97 -24.03 24.09
CA GLN A 98 5.31 -22.94 23.18
C GLN A 98 4.24 -22.73 22.09
N LEU A 99 3.60 -23.80 21.61
CA LEU A 99 2.51 -23.70 20.65
C LEU A 99 1.27 -23.07 21.27
N VAL A 100 0.90 -23.41 22.51
CA VAL A 100 -0.22 -22.78 23.23
C VAL A 100 0.02 -21.28 23.41
N GLU A 101 1.22 -20.88 23.85
CA GLU A 101 1.59 -19.46 23.95
C GLU A 101 1.53 -18.75 22.59
N SER A 102 1.93 -19.42 21.52
CA SER A 102 1.84 -18.88 20.16
C SER A 102 0.39 -18.73 19.67
N LEU A 103 -0.50 -19.65 20.07
CA LEU A 103 -1.94 -19.59 19.78
C LEU A 103 -2.65 -18.46 20.52
N GLU A 104 -2.15 -18.03 21.67
CA GLU A 104 -2.66 -16.83 22.38
C GLU A 104 -2.29 -15.54 21.63
N GLN A 105 -1.17 -15.54 20.91
CA GLN A 105 -0.71 -14.38 20.13
C GLN A 105 -1.46 -14.23 18.79
N VAL A 106 -2.16 -15.26 18.30
CA VAL A 106 -2.83 -15.23 16.99
C VAL A 106 -3.83 -14.07 16.88
N ASN A 107 -4.68 -13.89 17.88
CA ASN A 107 -5.66 -12.80 17.89
C ASN A 107 -4.96 -11.43 17.85
N GLN A 108 -3.85 -11.26 18.57
CA GLN A 108 -3.07 -10.01 18.54
C GLN A 108 -2.44 -9.76 17.17
N LEU A 109 -1.88 -10.79 16.53
CA LEU A 109 -1.33 -10.70 15.18
C LEU A 109 -2.40 -10.36 14.15
N GLN A 110 -3.58 -10.97 14.26
CA GLN A 110 -4.70 -10.70 13.37
C GLN A 110 -5.23 -9.28 13.55
N SER A 111 -5.45 -8.82 14.78
CA SER A 111 -5.89 -7.44 15.04
C SER A 111 -4.87 -6.41 14.54
N ARG A 112 -3.57 -6.68 14.70
CA ARG A 112 -2.51 -5.81 14.16
C ARG A 112 -2.47 -5.81 12.63
N LEU A 113 -2.69 -6.96 12.00
CA LEU A 113 -2.78 -7.07 10.55
C LEU A 113 -3.97 -6.25 10.02
N LEU A 114 -5.15 -6.44 10.60
CA LEU A 114 -6.36 -5.71 10.20
C LEU A 114 -6.18 -4.20 10.37
N LEU A 115 -5.66 -3.76 11.52
CA LEU A 115 -5.34 -2.36 11.78
C LEU A 115 -4.36 -1.77 10.76
N GLN A 116 -3.26 -2.49 10.47
CA GLN A 116 -2.29 -2.04 9.49
C GLN A 116 -2.92 -1.93 8.10
N PHE A 117 -3.79 -2.89 7.77
CA PHE A 117 -4.46 -2.97 6.47
C PHE A 117 -5.46 -1.81 6.26
N VAL A 118 -6.31 -1.51 7.25
CA VAL A 118 -7.27 -0.39 7.13
C VAL A 118 -6.58 0.98 7.12
N ASN A 119 -5.35 1.06 7.63
CA ASN A 119 -4.54 2.28 7.58
C ASN A 119 -3.74 2.45 6.29
N LEU A 120 -3.75 1.47 5.37
CA LEU A 120 -3.05 1.58 4.08
C LEU A 120 -3.44 2.81 3.25
N PRO A 121 -4.72 3.25 3.20
CA PRO A 121 -5.09 4.45 2.46
C PRO A 121 -4.43 5.74 2.98
N LEU A 122 -3.87 5.75 4.20
CA LEU A 122 -3.10 6.90 4.71
C LEU A 122 -1.80 7.08 3.91
N ASP A 123 -1.15 5.98 3.52
CA ASP A 123 0.05 6.01 2.69
C ASP A 123 -0.31 5.82 1.21
N ARG A 124 -0.41 6.93 0.50
CA ARG A 124 -0.70 6.96 -0.94
C ARG A 124 0.28 6.13 -1.78
N ARG A 125 1.49 5.82 -1.29
CA ARG A 125 2.48 5.02 -2.01
C ARG A 125 2.00 3.60 -2.25
N VAL A 126 1.22 3.03 -1.32
CA VAL A 126 0.63 1.69 -1.41
C VAL A 126 -0.27 1.53 -2.65
N LEU A 127 -0.86 2.64 -3.12
CA LEU A 127 -1.74 2.65 -4.30
C LEU A 127 -1.01 2.44 -5.63
N TYR A 128 0.32 2.66 -5.68
CA TYR A 128 1.10 2.51 -6.93
C TYR A 128 2.40 1.72 -6.75
N ARG A 129 2.75 1.32 -5.53
CA ARG A 129 3.89 0.46 -5.21
C ARG A 129 3.39 -0.84 -4.59
N ASP A 130 3.21 -1.86 -5.44
CA ASP A 130 2.70 -3.17 -5.04
C ASP A 130 3.54 -3.84 -3.95
N HIS A 131 4.86 -3.64 -3.95
CA HIS A 131 5.74 -4.16 -2.91
C HIS A 131 5.42 -3.60 -1.52
N LEU A 132 5.02 -2.32 -1.40
CA LEU A 132 4.65 -1.73 -0.11
C LEU A 132 3.35 -2.32 0.43
N LEU A 133 2.39 -2.57 -0.47
CA LEU A 133 1.16 -3.28 -0.12
C LEU A 133 1.49 -4.69 0.38
N GLN A 134 2.27 -5.45 -0.38
CA GLN A 134 2.67 -6.81 0.00
C GLN A 134 3.47 -6.82 1.31
N GLU A 135 4.43 -5.92 1.50
CA GLU A 135 5.25 -5.84 2.71
C GLU A 135 4.39 -5.56 3.95
N SER A 136 3.41 -4.67 3.83
CA SER A 136 2.50 -4.32 4.93
C SER A 136 1.66 -5.51 5.43
N VAL A 137 1.26 -6.40 4.50
CA VAL A 137 0.46 -7.58 4.78
C VAL A 137 1.35 -8.74 5.24
N THR A 138 2.38 -9.06 4.45
CA THR A 138 3.24 -10.26 4.63
C THR A 138 3.97 -10.30 5.97
N ARG A 139 4.30 -9.14 6.58
CA ARG A 139 4.98 -9.09 7.88
C ARG A 139 4.20 -9.83 8.98
N TYR A 140 2.90 -9.57 9.09
CA TYR A 140 2.05 -10.21 10.11
C TYR A 140 1.58 -11.60 9.68
N GLN A 141 1.34 -11.79 8.38
CA GLN A 141 1.02 -13.11 7.83
C GLN A 141 2.14 -14.12 8.11
N LYS A 142 3.42 -13.73 8.02
CA LYS A 142 4.54 -14.63 8.35
C LYS A 142 4.47 -15.13 9.79
N GLY A 143 4.07 -14.27 10.73
CA GLY A 143 3.82 -14.65 12.11
C GLY A 143 2.72 -15.71 12.22
N LEU A 144 1.54 -15.42 11.65
CA LEU A 144 0.40 -16.34 11.64
C LEU A 144 0.74 -17.67 10.94
N ARG A 145 1.41 -17.61 9.78
CA ARG A 145 1.87 -18.76 9.02
C ARG A 145 2.77 -19.68 9.84
N ASN A 146 3.68 -19.11 10.63
CA ASN A 146 4.56 -19.89 11.49
C ASN A 146 3.77 -20.65 12.58
N VAL A 147 2.73 -20.03 13.15
CA VAL A 147 1.85 -20.70 14.12
C VAL A 147 1.12 -21.87 13.48
N PHE A 148 0.52 -21.67 12.30
CA PHE A 148 -0.18 -22.76 11.60
C PHE A 148 0.74 -23.86 11.06
N LEU A 149 1.97 -23.53 10.66
CA LEU A 149 3.00 -24.53 10.34
C LEU A 149 3.39 -25.36 11.57
N ALA A 150 3.52 -24.72 12.74
CA ALA A 150 3.78 -25.42 13.99
C ALA A 150 2.59 -26.31 14.40
N LEU A 151 1.35 -25.82 14.22
CA LEU A 151 0.13 -26.60 14.44
C LEU A 151 0.06 -27.83 13.53
N GLN A 152 0.40 -27.67 12.25
CA GLN A 152 0.44 -28.78 11.30
C GLN A 152 1.48 -29.84 11.69
N ARG A 153 2.69 -29.41 12.11
CA ARG A 153 3.72 -30.34 12.60
C ARG A 153 3.27 -31.09 13.85
N HIS A 154 2.49 -30.44 14.72
CA HIS A 154 1.92 -31.07 15.90
C HIS A 154 0.91 -32.17 15.55
N VAL A 155 0.12 -31.97 14.49
CA VAL A 155 -0.84 -32.97 13.99
C VAL A 155 -0.15 -34.12 13.25
N GLY A 156 0.86 -33.82 12.44
CA GLY A 156 1.40 -34.76 11.48
C GLY A 156 2.32 -35.86 12.03
N ASN A 157 2.79 -35.78 13.29
CA ASN A 157 3.75 -36.69 13.95
C ASN A 157 4.98 -37.13 13.13
N SER A 158 5.21 -36.56 11.94
CA SER A 158 6.18 -37.03 10.97
C SER A 158 7.29 -36.01 10.80
N ALA A 159 8.50 -36.43 11.18
CA ALA A 159 9.75 -35.69 10.97
C ALA A 159 10.07 -35.46 9.47
N ALA A 160 9.27 -36.01 8.54
CA ALA A 160 9.41 -35.88 7.11
C ALA A 160 8.69 -34.65 6.50
N ALA A 161 8.08 -33.77 7.31
CA ALA A 161 7.51 -32.51 6.85
C ALA A 161 8.63 -31.54 6.42
N GLN A 162 9.09 -31.72 5.18
CA GLN A 162 10.03 -30.84 4.47
C GLN A 162 9.55 -29.38 4.47
N ASN A 163 10.45 -28.46 4.13
CA ASN A 163 10.37 -26.99 4.26
C ASN A 163 9.18 -26.25 3.58
N GLY A 164 8.11 -26.93 3.15
CA GLY A 164 6.93 -26.36 2.49
C GLY A 164 5.60 -26.82 3.09
N PHE A 165 4.57 -25.97 2.96
CA PHE A 165 3.20 -26.33 3.31
C PHE A 165 2.59 -27.13 2.14
N PRO A 166 2.04 -28.34 2.37
CA PRO A 166 1.36 -29.11 1.34
C PRO A 166 0.09 -28.38 0.87
N PRO A 167 -0.47 -28.73 -0.30
CA PRO A 167 -1.72 -28.16 -0.77
C PRO A 167 -2.84 -28.34 0.27
N LEU A 168 -3.64 -27.29 0.46
CA LEU A 168 -4.73 -27.29 1.43
C LEU A 168 -5.79 -28.33 1.02
N THR A 169 -6.05 -29.31 1.90
CA THR A 169 -7.09 -30.33 1.71
C THR A 169 -8.10 -30.28 2.85
N ARG A 170 -9.31 -30.79 2.61
CA ARG A 170 -10.37 -30.87 3.62
C ARG A 170 -9.92 -31.66 4.86
N ALA A 171 -9.28 -32.81 4.67
CA ALA A 171 -8.75 -33.62 5.76
C ALA A 171 -7.72 -32.86 6.60
N MET A 172 -6.83 -32.09 5.95
CA MET A 172 -5.85 -31.28 6.66
C MET A 172 -6.52 -30.16 7.47
N LEU A 173 -7.49 -29.45 6.91
CA LEU A 173 -8.27 -28.44 7.64
C LEU A 173 -8.92 -29.02 8.90
N GLN A 174 -9.59 -30.16 8.75
CA GLN A 174 -10.26 -30.83 9.87
C GLN A 174 -9.26 -31.21 10.96
N SER A 175 -8.11 -31.78 10.57
CA SER A 175 -7.06 -32.17 11.52
C SER A 175 -6.40 -30.98 12.24
N MET A 176 -6.22 -29.85 11.54
CA MET A 176 -5.68 -28.62 12.14
C MET A 176 -6.70 -27.97 13.08
N LYS A 177 -7.99 -27.95 12.70
CA LYS A 177 -9.09 -27.46 13.53
C LYS A 177 -9.22 -28.26 14.82
N THR A 178 -9.20 -29.60 14.75
CA THR A 178 -9.31 -30.43 15.97
C THR A 178 -8.13 -30.22 16.90
N ALA A 179 -6.91 -30.10 16.36
CA ALA A 179 -5.74 -29.76 17.17
C ALA A 179 -5.81 -28.35 17.77
N TRP A 180 -6.29 -27.36 17.01
CA TRP A 180 -6.52 -26.01 17.51
C TRP A 180 -7.45 -26.00 18.72
N LEU A 181 -8.62 -26.64 18.60
CA LEU A 181 -9.61 -26.74 19.67
C LEU A 181 -9.04 -27.46 20.90
N THR A 182 -8.35 -28.60 20.67
CA THR A 182 -7.74 -29.39 21.75
C THR A 182 -6.69 -28.59 22.52
N LEU A 183 -5.84 -27.82 21.82
CA LEU A 183 -4.81 -26.99 22.44
C LEU A 183 -5.39 -25.79 23.21
N LYS A 184 -6.55 -25.28 22.80
CA LYS A 184 -7.34 -24.27 23.52
C LYS A 184 -8.14 -24.85 24.70
N GLY A 185 -8.06 -26.17 24.94
CA GLY A 185 -8.78 -26.85 26.01
C GLY A 185 -10.25 -27.11 25.71
N LEU A 186 -10.66 -27.03 24.44
CA LEU A 186 -12.02 -27.32 23.99
C LEU A 186 -12.10 -28.75 23.41
N SER A 187 -13.25 -29.39 23.60
CA SER A 187 -13.55 -30.67 22.94
C SER A 187 -13.61 -30.48 21.42
N PRO A 188 -13.11 -31.44 20.61
CA PRO A 188 -13.29 -31.42 19.16
C PRO A 188 -14.74 -31.69 18.73
N THR A 189 -15.58 -32.21 19.63
CA THR A 189 -17.02 -32.38 19.41
C THR A 189 -17.82 -31.25 20.08
N PRO A 190 -18.94 -30.84 19.47
CA PRO A 190 -19.72 -29.72 20.00
C PRO A 190 -20.27 -30.05 21.39
N PRO A 191 -20.09 -29.16 22.38
CA PRO A 191 -20.62 -29.38 23.73
C PRO A 191 -22.15 -29.35 23.74
N LYS A 192 -22.76 -30.15 24.62
CA LYS A 192 -24.23 -30.20 24.80
C LYS A 192 -24.78 -28.97 25.55
N ASP A 193 -23.94 -28.33 26.35
CA ASP A 193 -24.29 -27.11 27.08
C ASP A 193 -24.33 -25.90 26.14
N ALA A 194 -25.43 -25.16 26.18
CA ALA A 194 -25.68 -23.99 25.34
C ALA A 194 -24.65 -22.87 25.54
N ALA A 195 -24.15 -22.66 26.77
CA ALA A 195 -23.16 -21.61 27.06
C ALA A 195 -21.78 -21.96 26.48
N LEU A 196 -21.35 -23.22 26.67
CA LEU A 196 -20.10 -23.73 26.11
C LEU A 196 -20.16 -23.85 24.57
N LYS A 197 -21.35 -24.06 24.01
CA LYS A 197 -21.57 -24.09 22.56
C LYS A 197 -21.24 -22.74 21.92
N GLY A 198 -21.64 -21.62 22.52
CA GLY A 198 -21.32 -20.29 22.00
C GLY A 198 -19.81 -20.03 21.89
N ALA A 199 -19.07 -20.28 22.98
CA ALA A 199 -17.61 -20.13 23.00
C ALA A 199 -16.90 -21.07 22.00
N HIS A 200 -17.39 -22.30 21.87
CA HIS A 200 -16.88 -23.27 20.91
C HIS A 200 -17.05 -22.78 19.45
N LEU A 201 -18.22 -22.25 19.10
CA LEU A 201 -18.48 -21.74 17.75
C LEU A 201 -17.63 -20.50 17.42
N GLU A 202 -17.43 -19.60 18.38
CA GLU A 202 -16.55 -18.43 18.21
C GLU A 202 -15.09 -18.84 17.99
N GLU A 203 -14.61 -19.87 18.69
CA GLU A 203 -13.25 -20.36 18.49
C GLU A 203 -13.07 -21.01 17.11
N ILE A 204 -14.09 -21.73 16.60
CA ILE A 204 -14.08 -22.26 15.23
C ILE A 204 -14.01 -21.11 14.20
N ARG A 205 -14.80 -20.05 14.40
CA ARG A 205 -14.76 -18.86 13.53
C ARG A 205 -13.39 -18.17 13.58
N SER A 206 -12.82 -18.03 14.78
CA SER A 206 -11.47 -17.46 15.00
C SER A 206 -10.41 -18.28 14.25
N PHE A 207 -10.47 -19.62 14.34
CA PHE A 207 -9.56 -20.52 13.61
C PHE A 207 -9.58 -20.25 12.10
N TYR A 208 -10.75 -20.28 11.46
CA TYR A 208 -10.84 -20.09 10.01
C TYR A 208 -10.44 -18.67 9.57
N SER A 209 -10.83 -17.66 10.35
CA SER A 209 -10.47 -16.27 10.12
C SER A 209 -8.95 -16.06 10.20
N ALA A 210 -8.30 -16.60 11.23
CA ALA A 210 -6.85 -16.57 11.38
C ALA A 210 -6.12 -17.37 10.29
N LEU A 211 -6.69 -18.50 9.87
CA LEU A 211 -6.13 -19.31 8.79
C LEU A 211 -6.13 -18.55 7.47
N LEU A 212 -7.21 -17.86 7.12
CA LEU A 212 -7.28 -16.99 5.94
C LEU A 212 -6.21 -15.88 6.00
N CYS A 213 -6.06 -15.23 7.15
CA CYS A 213 -5.03 -14.21 7.38
C CYS A 213 -3.60 -14.76 7.41
N SER A 214 -3.38 -16.07 7.48
CA SER A 214 -2.02 -16.64 7.55
C SER A 214 -1.28 -16.64 6.20
N GLY A 215 -1.98 -16.43 5.09
CA GLY A 215 -1.40 -16.59 3.75
C GLY A 215 -1.07 -18.04 3.39
N LEU A 216 -1.61 -19.01 4.13
CA LEU A 216 -1.57 -20.44 3.77
C LEU A 216 -2.53 -20.78 2.62
N PRO A 217 -3.76 -20.22 2.56
CA PRO A 217 -4.57 -20.30 1.34
C PRO A 217 -3.84 -19.54 0.23
N THR A 218 -3.42 -20.27 -0.79
CA THR A 218 -2.62 -19.71 -1.89
C THR A 218 -3.48 -19.34 -3.07
N ARG A 219 -4.62 -19.99 -3.27
CA ARG A 219 -5.51 -19.79 -4.42
C ARG A 219 -6.92 -19.46 -3.98
N GLU A 220 -7.71 -18.86 -4.87
CA GLU A 220 -9.13 -18.59 -4.63
C GLU A 220 -9.88 -19.86 -4.23
N ARG A 221 -9.58 -20.99 -4.91
CA ARG A 221 -10.16 -22.30 -4.57
C ARG A 221 -9.90 -22.74 -3.13
N ASP A 222 -8.79 -22.31 -2.54
CA ASP A 222 -8.44 -22.67 -1.15
C ASP A 222 -9.35 -21.89 -0.18
N VAL A 223 -9.70 -20.64 -0.52
CA VAL A 223 -10.72 -19.85 0.20
C VAL A 223 -12.10 -20.47 0.05
N GLY A 224 -12.46 -20.90 -1.17
CA GLY A 224 -13.70 -21.65 -1.43
C GLY A 224 -13.80 -22.92 -0.61
N LEU A 225 -12.71 -23.70 -0.52
CA LEU A 225 -12.65 -24.91 0.29
C LEU A 225 -12.83 -24.64 1.79
N VAL A 226 -12.26 -23.54 2.30
CA VAL A 226 -12.47 -23.10 3.69
C VAL A 226 -13.93 -22.69 3.94
N LEU A 227 -14.54 -21.97 3.01
CA LEU A 227 -15.95 -21.58 3.08
C LEU A 227 -16.88 -22.80 3.04
N GLU A 228 -16.63 -23.74 2.13
CA GLU A 228 -17.38 -25.00 2.02
C GLU A 228 -17.27 -25.82 3.30
N GLU A 229 -16.08 -25.93 3.90
CA GLU A 229 -15.90 -26.67 5.15
C GLU A 229 -16.66 -26.04 6.31
N LEU A 230 -16.66 -24.71 6.41
CA LEU A 230 -17.43 -23.97 7.41
C LEU A 230 -18.94 -24.20 7.26
N GLN A 231 -19.45 -24.22 6.02
CA GLN A 231 -20.88 -24.39 5.76
C GLN A 231 -21.35 -25.85 5.80
N SER A 232 -20.58 -26.79 5.26
CA SER A 232 -21.00 -28.18 5.10
C SER A 232 -20.71 -29.07 6.32
N SER A 233 -19.54 -28.89 6.94
CA SER A 233 -19.10 -29.73 8.06
C SER A 233 -19.53 -29.16 9.41
N GLU A 234 -19.48 -27.83 9.56
CA GLU A 234 -19.84 -27.16 10.82
C GLU A 234 -21.28 -26.61 10.85
N LEU A 235 -21.93 -26.51 9.69
CA LEU A 235 -23.24 -25.86 9.55
C LEU A 235 -23.23 -24.42 10.09
N LEU A 236 -22.09 -23.72 9.93
CA LEU A 236 -21.91 -22.35 10.40
C LEU A 236 -21.98 -21.35 9.25
N GLU A 237 -22.69 -20.27 9.50
CA GLU A 237 -22.65 -19.10 8.63
C GLU A 237 -21.34 -18.32 8.83
N PRO A 238 -20.74 -17.80 7.73
CA PRO A 238 -19.54 -16.98 7.82
C PRO A 238 -19.79 -15.66 8.56
N SER A 239 -18.91 -15.33 9.51
CA SER A 239 -18.97 -14.09 10.28
C SER A 239 -18.38 -12.88 9.52
N ALA A 240 -18.64 -11.67 10.01
CA ALA A 240 -17.95 -10.45 9.54
C ALA A 240 -16.41 -10.59 9.53
N SER A 241 -15.82 -11.13 10.59
CA SER A 241 -14.37 -11.36 10.69
C SER A 241 -13.83 -12.31 9.62
N PHE A 242 -14.64 -13.29 9.20
CA PHE A 242 -14.31 -14.18 8.09
C PHE A 242 -14.14 -13.37 6.80
N TYR A 243 -15.13 -12.56 6.42
CA TYR A 243 -15.06 -11.76 5.20
C TYR A 243 -13.95 -10.71 5.23
N GLU A 244 -13.73 -10.05 6.38
CA GLU A 244 -12.60 -9.16 6.58
C GLU A 244 -11.26 -9.88 6.31
N SER A 245 -11.14 -11.12 6.78
CA SER A 245 -9.96 -11.95 6.54
C SER A 245 -9.82 -12.36 5.07
N VAL A 246 -10.92 -12.66 4.37
CA VAL A 246 -10.94 -12.93 2.92
C VAL A 246 -10.44 -11.73 2.13
N PHE A 247 -10.92 -10.52 2.46
CA PHE A 247 -10.50 -9.29 1.77
C PHE A 247 -8.99 -9.05 1.93
N ILE A 248 -8.43 -9.26 3.12
CA ILE A 248 -6.99 -9.16 3.35
C ILE A 248 -6.22 -10.26 2.61
N ALA A 249 -6.70 -11.51 2.68
CA ALA A 249 -6.06 -12.67 2.06
C ALA A 249 -5.98 -12.56 0.54
N SER A 250 -6.97 -11.91 -0.10
CA SER A 250 -7.05 -11.72 -1.55
C SER A 250 -5.76 -11.13 -2.16
N TRP A 251 -5.08 -10.24 -1.44
CA TRP A 251 -3.83 -9.59 -1.87
C TRP A 251 -2.62 -10.52 -1.91
N THR A 252 -2.75 -11.71 -1.32
CA THR A 252 -1.65 -12.67 -1.18
C THR A 252 -1.87 -13.96 -1.93
N LEU A 253 -3.02 -14.11 -2.58
CA LEU A 253 -3.29 -15.24 -3.46
C LEU A 253 -2.34 -15.24 -4.67
N THR A 254 -1.84 -16.42 -5.04
CA THR A 254 -1.02 -16.64 -6.22
C THR A 254 -1.74 -16.27 -7.51
N ASP A 255 -3.07 -16.35 -7.53
CA ASP A 255 -3.87 -15.94 -8.69
C ASP A 255 -3.78 -14.41 -8.92
N VAL A 256 -3.61 -13.66 -7.83
CA VAL A 256 -3.43 -12.20 -7.82
C VAL A 256 -1.96 -11.81 -8.01
N GLN A 257 -1.02 -12.61 -7.52
CA GLN A 257 0.40 -12.41 -7.76
C GLN A 257 0.74 -12.83 -9.20
N ARG A 258 0.98 -11.87 -10.12
CA ARG A 258 1.44 -12.23 -11.47
C ARG A 258 2.73 -13.06 -11.36
N PRO A 259 2.79 -14.29 -11.89
CA PRO A 259 4.05 -15.02 -11.98
C PRO A 259 5.01 -14.17 -12.84
N PRO A 260 6.31 -14.06 -12.48
CA PRO A 260 7.26 -13.40 -13.37
C PRO A 260 7.12 -14.07 -14.72
N ALA A 261 6.90 -13.27 -15.76
CA ALA A 261 6.68 -13.78 -17.11
C ALA A 261 7.95 -14.53 -17.55
N VAL A 262 8.01 -15.83 -17.28
CA VAL A 262 8.85 -16.74 -18.05
C VAL A 262 8.16 -16.77 -19.40
N GLY A 263 8.85 -16.23 -20.41
CA GLY A 263 8.33 -15.92 -21.74
C GLY A 263 7.24 -16.88 -22.21
N GLU A 264 6.03 -16.35 -22.33
CA GLU A 264 4.88 -17.02 -22.93
C GLU A 264 5.08 -17.04 -24.45
N ALA A 265 6.05 -17.84 -24.90
CA ALA A 265 6.37 -18.08 -26.30
C ALA A 265 6.88 -19.50 -26.50
N THR A 266 6.19 -20.51 -25.97
CA THR A 266 6.35 -21.92 -26.43
C THR A 266 5.19 -22.79 -25.94
N ARG A 267 3.96 -22.51 -26.39
CA ARG A 267 2.87 -23.50 -26.32
C ARG A 267 2.06 -23.52 -27.61
N THR A 268 2.75 -23.68 -28.73
CA THR A 268 2.21 -24.28 -29.96
C THR A 268 3.36 -24.86 -30.78
N ALA A 269 3.82 -26.08 -30.48
CA ALA A 269 4.30 -27.08 -31.45
C ALA A 269 4.99 -28.27 -30.76
N SER A 270 4.68 -29.46 -31.31
CA SER A 270 5.39 -30.75 -31.26
C SER A 270 5.62 -31.48 -29.93
N THR A 271 4.73 -32.44 -29.70
CA THR A 271 5.08 -33.83 -29.38
C THR A 271 6.28 -34.32 -30.23
N THR A 272 7.40 -34.67 -29.59
CA THR A 272 8.15 -35.94 -29.73
C THR A 272 9.52 -35.85 -29.02
N ALA A 273 9.98 -37.02 -28.55
CA ALA A 273 11.32 -37.38 -28.07
C ALA A 273 11.72 -37.04 -26.61
N ARG A 274 11.87 -38.13 -25.85
CA ARG A 274 12.69 -38.27 -24.63
C ARG A 274 14.15 -37.94 -24.95
N ASP A 275 14.85 -37.27 -24.03
CA ASP A 275 15.97 -37.91 -23.32
C ASP A 275 16.43 -37.09 -22.10
N THR A 276 16.88 -37.84 -21.11
CA THR A 276 17.49 -37.46 -19.84
C THR A 276 18.79 -36.68 -20.01
N THR A 277 19.00 -35.61 -19.23
CA THR A 277 20.24 -35.33 -18.49
C THR A 277 20.06 -34.16 -17.52
N SER A 278 20.68 -34.33 -16.36
CA SER A 278 20.75 -33.42 -15.21
C SER A 278 21.32 -32.04 -15.56
N PHE A 279 20.60 -30.97 -15.19
CA PHE A 279 21.19 -29.64 -15.06
C PHE A 279 20.76 -28.95 -13.76
N SER A 280 21.79 -28.61 -13.00
CA SER A 280 21.91 -27.68 -11.88
C SER A 280 20.77 -26.65 -11.75
N SER A 281 20.11 -26.64 -10.59
CA SER A 281 19.20 -25.58 -10.16
C SER A 281 19.99 -24.33 -9.79
N VAL A 282 20.43 -23.57 -10.80
CA VAL A 282 20.81 -22.17 -10.61
C VAL A 282 19.52 -21.36 -10.60
N SER A 283 19.18 -20.80 -9.44
CA SER A 283 18.15 -19.78 -9.30
C SER A 283 18.43 -18.65 -10.30
N PRO A 284 17.52 -18.31 -11.21
CA PRO A 284 17.76 -17.20 -12.12
C PRO A 284 17.75 -15.93 -11.29
N ASP A 285 18.88 -15.23 -11.34
CA ASP A 285 19.05 -13.89 -10.79
C ASP A 285 17.87 -13.02 -11.23
N LEU A 286 17.15 -12.53 -10.22
CA LEU A 286 16.09 -11.56 -10.38
C LEU A 286 16.67 -10.35 -11.12
N VAL A 287 16.18 -10.11 -12.33
CA VAL A 287 16.27 -8.80 -12.97
C VAL A 287 15.61 -7.79 -12.02
N VAL A 288 16.45 -7.06 -11.29
CA VAL A 288 16.07 -5.98 -10.39
C VAL A 288 15.54 -4.84 -11.25
N GLY A 289 14.21 -4.77 -11.43
CA GLY A 289 13.59 -3.66 -12.18
C GLY A 289 12.09 -3.78 -12.38
N GLU A 290 11.54 -4.98 -12.52
CA GLU A 290 10.09 -5.18 -12.61
C GLU A 290 9.54 -5.63 -11.26
N ALA A 291 9.11 -4.65 -10.45
CA ALA A 291 8.36 -4.93 -9.23
C ALA A 291 7.14 -5.80 -9.59
N LYS A 292 6.99 -6.95 -8.93
CA LYS A 292 5.83 -7.85 -9.03
C LYS A 292 4.54 -7.06 -9.25
N GLN A 293 3.96 -7.15 -10.44
CA GLN A 293 2.70 -6.47 -10.74
C GLN A 293 1.54 -7.30 -10.20
N LEU A 294 0.88 -6.81 -9.15
CA LEU A 294 -0.35 -7.41 -8.63
C LEU A 294 -1.48 -7.26 -9.65
N ARG A 295 -2.28 -8.31 -9.83
CA ARG A 295 -3.55 -8.27 -10.55
C ARG A 295 -4.62 -7.60 -9.68
N ARG A 296 -4.52 -6.28 -9.55
CA ARG A 296 -5.42 -5.44 -8.74
C ARG A 296 -6.89 -5.58 -9.17
N ASP A 297 -7.13 -5.80 -10.46
CA ASP A 297 -8.44 -6.12 -11.05
C ASP A 297 -9.06 -7.35 -10.39
N LEU A 298 -8.33 -8.47 -10.36
CA LEU A 298 -8.80 -9.72 -9.80
C LEU A 298 -9.07 -9.62 -8.30
N ALA A 299 -8.20 -8.95 -7.54
CA ALA A 299 -8.44 -8.71 -6.11
C ALA A 299 -9.73 -7.89 -5.88
N GLY A 300 -10.04 -6.94 -6.77
CA GLY A 300 -11.28 -6.17 -6.74
C GLY A 300 -12.52 -7.01 -7.05
N ASP A 301 -12.43 -7.88 -8.05
CA ASP A 301 -13.52 -8.80 -8.41
C ASP A 301 -13.82 -9.77 -7.28
N LEU A 302 -12.79 -10.36 -6.66
CA LEU A 302 -12.92 -11.23 -5.49
C LEU A 302 -13.57 -10.50 -4.31
N ALA A 303 -13.10 -9.29 -4.00
CA ALA A 303 -13.68 -8.48 -2.93
C ALA A 303 -15.17 -8.18 -3.18
N CYS A 304 -15.53 -7.83 -4.42
CA CYS A 304 -16.93 -7.60 -4.80
C CYS A 304 -17.77 -8.88 -4.71
N HIS A 305 -17.22 -10.02 -5.16
CA HIS A 305 -17.88 -11.32 -5.11
C HIS A 305 -18.21 -11.72 -3.66
N TYR A 306 -17.21 -11.69 -2.77
CA TYR A 306 -17.40 -12.09 -1.38
C TYR A 306 -18.22 -11.08 -0.57
N MET A 307 -18.13 -9.78 -0.87
CA MET A 307 -19.02 -8.78 -0.27
C MET A 307 -20.49 -8.99 -0.71
N GLY A 308 -20.71 -9.30 -1.99
CA GLY A 308 -22.02 -9.68 -2.50
C GLY A 308 -22.57 -10.93 -1.83
N HIS A 309 -21.73 -11.96 -1.65
CA HIS A 309 -22.07 -13.17 -0.92
C HIS A 309 -22.44 -12.87 0.55
N ALA A 310 -21.68 -12.01 1.23
CA ALA A 310 -21.94 -11.61 2.61
C ALA A 310 -23.29 -10.87 2.75
N LEU A 311 -23.60 -9.96 1.84
CA LEU A 311 -24.87 -9.22 1.81
C LEU A 311 -26.08 -10.09 1.46
N ALA A 312 -25.87 -11.19 0.73
CA ALA A 312 -26.92 -12.14 0.38
C ALA A 312 -27.26 -13.13 1.51
N GLN A 313 -26.45 -13.21 2.57
CA GLN A 313 -26.73 -14.08 3.72
C GLN A 313 -28.01 -13.60 4.43
N PRO A 314 -28.92 -14.52 4.80
CA PRO A 314 -30.15 -14.15 5.51
C PRO A 314 -29.81 -13.57 6.88
N VAL A 315 -30.41 -12.42 7.22
CA VAL A 315 -30.24 -11.81 8.54
C VAL A 315 -31.11 -12.59 9.53
N SER A 316 -30.52 -13.53 10.27
CA SER A 316 -31.21 -14.22 11.35
C SER A 316 -31.46 -13.25 12.52
N PHE A 317 -32.73 -12.88 12.74
CA PHE A 317 -33.17 -11.90 13.75
C PHE A 317 -32.75 -12.22 15.19
N SER A 318 -32.36 -13.47 15.50
CA SER A 318 -31.99 -13.90 16.85
C SER A 318 -30.50 -13.71 17.21
N ALA A 319 -29.64 -13.29 16.27
CA ALA A 319 -28.20 -13.21 16.48
C ALA A 319 -27.58 -11.91 15.92
N GLN A 320 -27.93 -10.76 16.50
CA GLN A 320 -27.29 -9.46 16.16
C GLN A 320 -25.75 -9.50 16.30
N HIS A 321 -25.22 -10.38 17.16
CA HIS A 321 -23.78 -10.59 17.32
C HIS A 321 -23.11 -11.43 16.22
N HIS A 322 -23.84 -12.04 15.27
CA HIS A 322 -23.22 -12.91 14.25
C HIS A 322 -23.53 -12.50 12.81
N ALA A 323 -23.92 -11.25 12.58
CA ALA A 323 -24.14 -10.74 11.23
C ALA A 323 -22.91 -10.94 10.33
N ALA A 324 -23.17 -11.39 9.09
CA ALA A 324 -22.16 -11.55 8.04
C ALA A 324 -21.52 -10.22 7.62
N VAL A 325 -22.24 -9.11 7.77
CA VAL A 325 -21.76 -7.76 7.44
C VAL A 325 -21.94 -6.84 8.64
N ARG A 326 -20.84 -6.21 9.06
CA ARG A 326 -20.82 -5.14 10.07
C ARG A 326 -20.20 -3.88 9.49
N ARG A 327 -20.12 -2.82 10.30
CA ARG A 327 -19.48 -1.55 9.90
C ARG A 327 -18.01 -1.75 9.58
N GLU A 328 -17.31 -2.58 10.35
CA GLU A 328 -15.91 -2.95 10.18
C GLU A 328 -15.69 -3.70 8.85
N THR A 329 -16.65 -4.53 8.44
CA THR A 329 -16.61 -5.23 7.14
C THR A 329 -16.59 -4.25 5.98
N TRP A 330 -17.38 -3.17 6.05
CA TRP A 330 -17.35 -2.09 5.06
C TRP A 330 -16.03 -1.32 5.05
N GLU A 331 -15.39 -1.13 6.21
CA GLU A 331 -14.07 -0.50 6.29
C GLU A 331 -13.02 -1.30 5.52
N VAL A 332 -12.92 -2.61 5.79
CA VAL A 332 -11.95 -3.50 5.13
C VAL A 332 -12.28 -3.66 3.64
N PHE A 333 -13.58 -3.75 3.30
CA PHE A 333 -14.05 -3.80 1.92
C PHE A 333 -13.63 -2.55 1.14
N PHE A 334 -13.97 -1.34 1.61
CA PHE A 334 -13.61 -0.11 0.91
C PHE A 334 -12.11 0.15 0.90
N CYS A 335 -11.35 -0.30 1.92
CA CYS A 335 -9.88 -0.27 1.87
C CYS A 335 -9.36 -1.17 0.74
N THR A 336 -9.85 -2.40 0.64
CA THR A 336 -9.49 -3.32 -0.45
C THR A 336 -9.89 -2.74 -1.80
N PHE A 337 -11.15 -2.34 -1.92
CA PHE A 337 -11.73 -1.84 -3.15
C PHE A 337 -11.11 -0.52 -3.61
N ALA A 338 -10.75 0.41 -2.71
CA ALA A 338 -10.02 1.61 -3.09
C ALA A 338 -8.62 1.28 -3.66
N ASN A 339 -7.93 0.30 -3.08
CA ASN A 339 -6.62 -0.15 -3.53
C ASN A 339 -6.66 -0.87 -4.89
N THR A 340 -7.80 -1.42 -5.31
CA THR A 340 -7.93 -2.12 -6.61
C THR A 340 -8.12 -1.15 -7.78
N GLN A 341 -8.30 0.14 -7.51
CA GLN A 341 -8.55 1.20 -8.49
C GLN A 341 -9.77 0.92 -9.40
N PRO A 342 -10.97 0.72 -8.83
CA PRO A 342 -12.16 0.33 -9.56
C PRO A 342 -12.64 1.45 -10.47
N ALA A 343 -13.43 1.06 -11.47
CA ALA A 343 -14.13 2.01 -12.33
C ALA A 343 -15.05 2.93 -11.49
N PRO A 344 -15.15 4.24 -11.81
CA PRO A 344 -15.92 5.19 -11.01
C PRO A 344 -17.38 4.81 -10.81
N LYS A 345 -18.03 4.23 -11.83
CA LYS A 345 -19.42 3.76 -11.73
C LYS A 345 -19.59 2.63 -10.71
N LEU A 346 -18.59 1.76 -10.58
CA LEU A 346 -18.62 0.66 -9.62
C LEU A 346 -18.43 1.17 -8.20
N MET A 347 -17.58 2.18 -8.00
CA MET A 347 -17.47 2.89 -6.71
C MET A 347 -18.78 3.59 -6.32
N ASP A 348 -19.41 4.30 -7.26
CA ASP A 348 -20.71 4.93 -7.02
C ASP A 348 -21.80 3.92 -6.64
N LEU A 349 -21.80 2.74 -7.27
CA LEU A 349 -22.75 1.66 -6.97
C LEU A 349 -22.56 1.13 -5.55
N TRP A 350 -21.32 0.76 -5.19
CA TRP A 350 -21.02 0.23 -3.85
C TRP A 350 -21.21 1.29 -2.76
N TRP A 351 -20.87 2.55 -3.04
CA TRP A 351 -21.13 3.66 -2.13
C TRP A 351 -22.63 3.83 -1.87
N THR A 352 -23.46 3.77 -2.91
CA THR A 352 -24.92 3.88 -2.76
C THR A 352 -25.48 2.71 -1.93
N ARG A 353 -25.06 1.48 -2.23
CA ARG A 353 -25.43 0.29 -1.43
C ARG A 353 -25.01 0.39 0.03
N PHE A 354 -23.82 0.94 0.28
CA PHE A 354 -23.32 1.18 1.63
C PHE A 354 -24.18 2.19 2.41
N LEU A 355 -24.58 3.30 1.77
CA LEU A 355 -25.47 4.29 2.39
C LEU A 355 -26.85 3.68 2.72
N GLU A 356 -27.45 2.94 1.77
CA GLU A 356 -28.71 2.23 1.98
C GLU A 356 -28.61 1.25 3.15
N TRP A 357 -27.54 0.46 3.20
CA TRP A 357 -27.30 -0.48 4.29
C TRP A 357 -27.17 0.25 5.64
N ALA A 358 -26.43 1.36 5.71
CA ALA A 358 -26.23 2.11 6.95
C ALA A 358 -27.55 2.68 7.49
N ASP A 359 -28.38 3.22 6.61
CA ASP A 359 -29.70 3.77 6.96
C ASP A 359 -30.65 2.66 7.45
N ASN A 360 -30.66 1.50 6.79
CA ASN A 360 -31.45 0.34 7.22
C ASN A 360 -31.04 -0.19 8.60
N GLN A 361 -29.73 -0.23 8.90
CA GLN A 361 -29.22 -0.66 10.20
C GLN A 361 -29.64 0.28 11.34
N GLN A 362 -29.61 1.60 11.09
CA GLN A 362 -30.06 2.57 12.09
C GLN A 362 -31.57 2.50 12.32
N ALA A 363 -32.36 2.30 11.27
CA ALA A 363 -33.81 2.12 11.38
C ALA A 363 -34.16 0.89 12.25
N ALA A 364 -33.45 -0.23 12.05
CA ALA A 364 -33.62 -1.44 12.85
C ALA A 364 -33.26 -1.23 14.33
N GLN A 365 -32.19 -0.47 14.63
CA GLN A 365 -31.81 -0.15 16.01
C GLN A 365 -32.82 0.75 16.72
N GLN A 366 -33.54 1.60 15.98
CA GLN A 366 -34.58 2.47 16.54
C GLN A 366 -35.89 1.72 16.83
N SER A 367 -36.20 0.64 16.10
CA SER A 367 -37.41 -0.16 16.34
C SER A 367 -37.31 -1.08 17.56
N ASP A 368 -36.09 -1.49 17.97
CA ASP A 368 -35.87 -2.42 19.08
C ASP A 368 -35.91 -1.77 20.48
N HIS A 369 -35.93 -0.43 20.57
CA HIS A 369 -36.10 0.30 21.83
C HIS A 369 -37.54 0.82 21.98
N PRO A 370 -38.41 0.17 22.78
CA PRO A 370 -39.74 0.70 23.06
C PRO A 370 -39.64 1.99 23.88
N VAL A 371 -40.31 3.04 23.39
CA VAL A 371 -40.34 4.39 23.94
C VAL A 371 -41.13 4.42 25.25
N GLU A 372 -40.46 4.23 26.39
CA GLU A 372 -40.96 4.67 27.70
C GLU A 372 -40.24 5.96 28.13
N SER A 373 -40.60 7.08 27.51
CA SER A 373 -40.51 8.46 28.04
C SER A 373 -40.61 9.51 26.91
N ARG A 374 -41.80 9.68 26.33
CA ARG A 374 -42.17 10.93 25.66
C ARG A 374 -43.09 11.73 26.56
N THR A 375 -42.51 12.49 27.48
CA THR A 375 -43.18 13.68 28.02
C THR A 375 -43.32 14.70 26.90
N THR A 376 -44.55 15.16 26.77
CA THR A 376 -45.08 16.13 25.82
C THR A 376 -44.29 17.44 25.78
N SER A 377 -43.78 17.81 24.60
CA SER A 377 -43.66 19.20 24.19
C SER A 377 -43.96 19.34 22.71
N THR A 378 -45.03 20.07 22.44
CA THR A 378 -45.53 20.58 21.16
C THR A 378 -44.49 21.41 20.40
N SER A 379 -44.27 21.13 19.11
CA SER A 379 -44.05 22.13 18.03
C SER A 379 -43.70 21.44 16.70
N ASP A 380 -44.45 21.86 15.67
CA ASP A 380 -44.15 21.95 14.24
C ASP A 380 -44.04 20.72 13.33
N LEU A 381 -45.06 20.64 12.46
CA LEU A 381 -45.13 19.88 11.21
C LEU A 381 -44.07 20.34 10.21
N GLY A 382 -42.88 19.75 10.30
CA GLY A 382 -42.01 19.51 9.16
C GLY A 382 -41.87 18.01 9.00
N VAL A 383 -41.92 17.49 7.77
CA VAL A 383 -41.57 16.09 7.49
C VAL A 383 -40.08 15.93 7.82
N VAL A 384 -39.76 15.61 9.08
CA VAL A 384 -38.41 15.32 9.53
C VAL A 384 -38.08 13.94 8.97
N SER A 385 -37.44 13.92 7.80
CA SER A 385 -36.74 12.74 7.30
C SER A 385 -35.93 12.14 8.45
N ALA A 386 -36.04 10.84 8.68
CA ALA A 386 -35.27 10.15 9.69
C ALA A 386 -33.78 10.54 9.60
N PRO A 387 -33.10 10.81 10.72
CA PRO A 387 -31.72 11.26 10.70
C PRO A 387 -30.84 10.18 10.08
N SER A 388 -30.17 10.49 8.98
CA SER A 388 -29.30 9.56 8.26
C SER A 388 -28.16 9.00 9.12
N ALA A 389 -27.76 7.76 8.82
CA ALA A 389 -26.79 7.04 9.65
C ALA A 389 -25.37 7.60 9.48
N PRO A 390 -24.63 7.78 10.60
CA PRO A 390 -23.23 8.17 10.54
C PRO A 390 -22.38 7.02 9.97
N LEU A 391 -21.32 7.37 9.25
CA LEU A 391 -20.55 6.42 8.43
C LEU A 391 -19.23 6.01 9.12
N PRO A 392 -18.68 4.79 8.94
CA PRO A 392 -17.39 4.40 9.51
C PRO A 392 -16.24 5.20 8.90
N TYR A 393 -15.36 5.75 9.74
CA TYR A 393 -14.28 6.62 9.30
C TYR A 393 -13.37 5.99 8.24
N GLN A 394 -12.94 4.74 8.43
CA GLN A 394 -11.96 4.13 7.51
C GLN A 394 -12.56 3.87 6.13
N ALA A 395 -13.85 3.52 6.06
CA ALA A 395 -14.56 3.39 4.80
C ALA A 395 -14.58 4.73 4.03
N VAL A 396 -14.93 5.82 4.71
CA VAL A 396 -14.93 7.17 4.14
C VAL A 396 -13.53 7.55 3.67
N HIS A 397 -12.54 7.36 4.53
CA HIS A 397 -11.15 7.72 4.24
C HIS A 397 -10.60 6.94 3.03
N ALA A 398 -10.91 5.65 2.92
CA ALA A 398 -10.54 4.84 1.76
C ALA A 398 -11.17 5.35 0.45
N VAL A 399 -12.46 5.70 0.48
CA VAL A 399 -13.17 6.25 -0.69
C VAL A 399 -12.61 7.60 -1.10
N LEU A 400 -12.32 8.50 -0.15
CA LEU A 400 -11.68 9.78 -0.44
C LEU A 400 -10.24 9.62 -0.92
N ALA A 401 -9.50 8.62 -0.42
CA ALA A 401 -8.17 8.29 -0.91
C ALA A 401 -8.22 7.77 -2.36
N TRP A 402 -9.25 6.99 -2.73
CA TRP A 402 -9.51 6.61 -4.11
C TRP A 402 -9.82 7.84 -4.98
N CYS A 403 -10.69 8.76 -4.53
CA CYS A 403 -10.94 10.01 -5.26
C CYS A 403 -9.68 10.87 -5.44
N ALA A 404 -8.86 10.95 -4.40
CA ALA A 404 -7.58 11.65 -4.46
C ALA A 404 -6.66 11.05 -5.53
N GLN A 405 -6.72 9.73 -5.71
CA GLN A 405 -5.95 9.00 -6.70
C GLN A 405 -6.50 9.12 -8.12
N SER A 406 -7.81 8.99 -8.30
CA SER A 406 -8.49 9.15 -9.59
C SER A 406 -8.54 10.61 -10.05
N ARG A 407 -8.21 11.56 -9.17
CA ARG A 407 -8.24 13.02 -9.41
C ARG A 407 -9.65 13.52 -9.72
N ASP A 408 -10.63 12.88 -9.09
CA ASP A 408 -12.04 13.15 -9.33
C ASP A 408 -12.60 14.08 -8.24
N ILE A 409 -12.54 15.38 -8.53
CA ILE A 409 -12.98 16.43 -7.59
C ILE A 409 -14.48 16.35 -7.34
N GLU A 410 -15.28 16.07 -8.38
CA GLU A 410 -16.75 16.03 -8.26
C GLU A 410 -17.19 14.93 -7.31
N ARG A 411 -16.63 13.72 -7.47
CA ARG A 411 -16.90 12.60 -6.55
C ARG A 411 -16.35 12.84 -5.16
N ALA A 412 -15.14 13.41 -5.05
CA ALA A 412 -14.57 13.76 -3.75
C ALA A 412 -15.51 14.69 -2.95
N LEU A 413 -16.03 15.74 -3.60
CA LEU A 413 -16.98 16.67 -3.00
C LEU A 413 -18.33 15.99 -2.70
N LYS A 414 -18.86 15.18 -3.62
CA LYS A 414 -20.10 14.43 -3.41
C LYS A 414 -20.02 13.54 -2.17
N TYR A 415 -18.96 12.73 -2.05
CA TYR A 415 -18.79 11.83 -0.91
C TYR A 415 -18.49 12.61 0.38
N PHE A 416 -17.61 13.61 0.33
CA PHE A 416 -17.32 14.45 1.50
C PHE A 416 -18.58 15.15 2.03
N ASN A 417 -19.42 15.70 1.15
CA ASN A 417 -20.68 16.34 1.55
C ASN A 417 -21.67 15.36 2.16
N ALA A 418 -21.81 14.16 1.57
CA ALA A 418 -22.67 13.11 2.13
C ALA A 418 -22.21 12.71 3.53
N VAL A 419 -20.90 12.60 3.74
CA VAL A 419 -20.33 12.28 5.06
C VAL A 419 -20.52 13.44 6.03
N ASN A 420 -20.27 14.68 5.60
CA ASN A 420 -20.46 15.85 6.46
C ASN A 420 -21.93 16.01 6.89
N GLN A 421 -22.90 15.64 6.05
CA GLN A 421 -24.32 15.65 6.40
C GLN A 421 -24.72 14.55 7.40
N ARG A 422 -23.99 13.42 7.40
CA ARG A 422 -24.29 12.24 8.22
C ARG A 422 -23.49 12.16 9.52
N GLY A 423 -22.30 12.73 9.54
CA GLY A 423 -21.31 12.49 10.59
C GLY A 423 -20.56 11.17 10.42
N VAL A 424 -19.61 10.91 11.33
CA VAL A 424 -18.68 9.78 11.25
C VAL A 424 -18.62 9.01 12.57
N THR A 425 -18.47 7.69 12.46
CA THR A 425 -18.27 6.77 13.58
C THR A 425 -16.85 6.24 13.61
N LEU A 426 -16.33 6.07 14.83
CA LEU A 426 -15.02 5.47 15.10
C LEU A 426 -15.26 4.08 15.70
N HIS A 427 -14.49 3.11 15.22
CA HIS A 427 -14.53 1.71 15.65
C HIS A 427 -13.21 1.34 16.34
N ALA A 428 -13.15 0.21 17.06
CA ALA A 428 -11.91 -0.22 17.71
C ALA A 428 -10.72 -0.36 16.72
N SER A 429 -11.01 -0.56 15.43
CA SER A 429 -10.07 -0.57 14.31
C SER A 429 -9.40 0.79 14.02
N THR A 430 -9.91 1.92 14.51
CA THR A 430 -9.34 3.25 14.23
C THR A 430 -8.26 3.70 15.22
N ASN A 431 -8.10 3.07 16.39
CA ASN A 431 -7.04 3.44 17.35
C ASN A 431 -6.56 2.27 18.22
N SER A 432 -5.27 1.96 18.15
CA SER A 432 -4.61 0.91 18.95
C SER A 432 -4.02 1.36 20.29
N GLY A 433 -4.06 2.67 20.59
CA GLY A 433 -3.27 3.25 21.69
C GLY A 433 -4.03 3.57 22.98
N SER A 434 -5.35 3.70 22.95
CA SER A 434 -6.14 3.98 24.15
C SER A 434 -7.61 3.71 23.87
N THR A 435 -8.34 3.26 24.89
CA THR A 435 -9.80 3.28 24.91
C THR A 435 -10.24 4.72 24.61
N LEU A 436 -10.66 4.98 23.36
CA LEU A 436 -11.23 6.26 22.98
C LEU A 436 -12.38 6.56 23.95
N PRO A 437 -12.38 7.70 24.66
CA PRO A 437 -13.49 8.09 25.51
C PRO A 437 -14.80 8.04 24.71
N LEU A 438 -15.86 7.45 25.27
CA LEU A 438 -17.18 7.39 24.62
C LEU A 438 -17.68 8.78 24.19
N THR A 439 -17.31 9.82 24.95
CA THR A 439 -17.61 11.24 24.68
C THR A 439 -17.00 11.77 23.38
N LEU A 440 -15.89 11.17 22.92
CA LEU A 440 -15.18 11.54 21.72
C LEU A 440 -15.93 11.10 20.45
N ALA A 441 -16.59 9.93 20.51
CA ALA A 441 -17.41 9.40 19.43
C ALA A 441 -18.65 10.27 19.14
N ASP A 442 -19.27 10.87 20.16
CA ASP A 442 -20.51 11.63 20.01
C ASP A 442 -20.31 12.97 19.31
N SER A 443 -19.14 13.60 19.47
CA SER A 443 -18.81 14.85 18.77
C SER A 443 -18.63 14.65 17.26
N PHE A 444 -18.05 13.52 16.86
CA PHE A 444 -17.74 13.20 15.47
C PHE A 444 -18.93 12.62 14.71
N ARG A 445 -19.88 12.00 15.43
CA ARG A 445 -21.16 11.48 14.91
C ARG A 445 -22.14 12.55 14.44
N ARG A 446 -21.99 13.81 14.87
CA ARG A 446 -22.96 14.85 14.53
C ARG A 446 -22.81 15.32 13.08
N PRO A 447 -23.91 15.64 12.39
CA PRO A 447 -23.86 16.38 11.12
C PRO A 447 -23.05 17.68 11.28
N GLY A 448 -22.21 17.98 10.28
CA GLY A 448 -21.32 19.15 10.28
C GLY A 448 -20.03 18.97 11.08
N SER A 449 -19.81 17.80 11.70
CA SER A 449 -18.62 17.56 12.53
C SER A 449 -17.30 17.67 11.76
N LEU A 450 -17.29 17.45 10.45
CA LEU A 450 -16.07 17.56 9.64
C LEU A 450 -15.65 19.01 9.36
N THR A 451 -16.54 19.98 9.56
CA THR A 451 -16.25 21.39 9.32
C THR A 451 -16.23 22.24 10.59
N ALA A 452 -16.64 21.68 11.73
CA ALA A 452 -16.59 22.32 13.04
C ALA A 452 -15.22 22.12 13.70
N LYS A 453 -14.72 23.14 14.41
CA LYS A 453 -13.51 23.01 15.22
C LYS A 453 -13.80 22.08 16.42
N SER A 454 -12.98 21.06 16.61
CA SER A 454 -13.04 20.17 17.78
C SER A 454 -12.01 20.58 18.82
N THR A 455 -12.30 20.35 20.10
CA THR A 455 -11.32 20.53 21.20
C THR A 455 -10.38 19.33 21.34
N SER A 456 -10.72 18.18 20.74
CA SER A 456 -9.90 16.98 20.84
C SER A 456 -8.89 16.86 19.71
N ALA A 457 -7.61 16.75 20.07
CA ALA A 457 -6.50 16.53 19.14
C ALA A 457 -6.72 15.34 18.20
N ILE A 458 -7.24 14.22 18.71
CA ILE A 458 -7.52 13.02 17.90
C ILE A 458 -8.56 13.32 16.80
N VAL A 459 -9.62 14.05 17.12
CA VAL A 459 -10.65 14.40 16.12
C VAL A 459 -10.08 15.37 15.10
N GLN A 460 -9.28 16.35 15.53
CA GLN A 460 -8.59 17.25 14.62
C GLN A 460 -7.64 16.50 13.67
N GLU A 461 -6.96 15.45 14.14
CA GLU A 461 -6.11 14.61 13.29
C GLU A 461 -6.92 13.86 12.22
N LEU A 462 -8.06 13.28 12.60
CA LEU A 462 -8.97 12.59 11.67
C LEU A 462 -9.62 13.58 10.68
N GLN A 463 -10.01 14.77 11.14
CA GLN A 463 -10.48 15.87 10.27
C GLN A 463 -9.40 16.27 9.28
N LEU A 464 -8.17 16.47 9.76
CA LEU A 464 -7.01 16.80 8.92
C LEU A 464 -6.81 15.76 7.83
N ALA A 465 -6.82 14.47 8.18
CA ALA A 465 -6.66 13.38 7.21
C ALA A 465 -7.73 13.43 6.10
N LEU A 466 -9.02 13.58 6.45
CA LEU A 466 -10.11 13.66 5.47
C LEU A 466 -10.03 14.92 4.59
N LEU A 467 -9.80 16.09 5.20
CA LEU A 467 -9.64 17.37 4.48
C LEU A 467 -8.49 17.31 3.48
N VAL A 468 -7.37 16.72 3.91
CA VAL A 468 -6.19 16.59 3.08
C VAL A 468 -6.42 15.61 1.92
N LYS A 469 -7.20 14.53 2.08
CA LYS A 469 -7.63 13.69 0.95
C LYS A 469 -8.49 14.47 -0.04
N LEU A 470 -9.42 15.29 0.44
CA LEU A 470 -10.21 16.18 -0.41
C LEU A 470 -9.30 17.12 -1.22
N MET A 471 -8.31 17.74 -0.57
CA MET A 471 -7.34 18.59 -1.27
C MET A 471 -6.49 17.81 -2.26
N ALA A 472 -6.06 16.60 -1.92
CA ALA A 472 -5.23 15.77 -2.78
C ALA A 472 -5.97 15.33 -4.07
N SER A 473 -7.31 15.37 -4.11
CA SER A 473 -8.10 15.16 -5.34
C SER A 473 -7.95 16.29 -6.37
N THR A 474 -7.62 17.49 -5.92
CA THR A 474 -7.32 18.64 -6.79
C THR A 474 -5.93 18.58 -7.42
N LYS A 475 -5.11 17.60 -7.03
CA LYS A 475 -3.73 17.47 -7.51
C LYS A 475 -3.74 17.36 -9.04
N SER A 476 -3.06 18.29 -9.70
CA SER A 476 -2.96 18.48 -11.16
C SER A 476 -4.11 19.21 -11.88
N VAL A 477 -5.15 19.63 -11.16
CA VAL A 477 -6.20 20.48 -11.73
C VAL A 477 -5.76 21.95 -11.64
N LYS A 478 -5.60 22.60 -12.80
CA LYS A 478 -5.19 24.02 -12.88
C LYS A 478 -6.29 24.95 -12.34
N LEU A 479 -7.55 24.62 -12.62
CA LEU A 479 -8.73 25.36 -12.19
C LEU A 479 -9.53 24.53 -11.19
N ASP A 480 -9.09 24.52 -9.94
CA ASP A 480 -9.74 23.79 -8.83
C ASP A 480 -10.89 24.56 -8.18
N GLY A 481 -11.33 25.67 -8.78
CA GLY A 481 -12.43 26.50 -8.27
C GLY A 481 -12.15 27.13 -6.89
N GLY A 482 -10.88 27.19 -6.47
CA GLY A 482 -10.50 27.67 -5.14
C GLY A 482 -10.59 26.61 -4.03
N LEU A 483 -10.84 25.34 -4.36
CA LEU A 483 -10.96 24.27 -3.37
C LEU A 483 -9.71 24.11 -2.50
N ARG A 484 -8.48 24.24 -3.05
CA ARG A 484 -7.26 24.22 -2.24
C ARG A 484 -7.23 25.34 -1.20
N ALA A 485 -7.60 26.55 -1.59
CA ALA A 485 -7.63 27.69 -0.68
C ALA A 485 -8.67 27.50 0.43
N LEU A 486 -9.84 26.94 0.09
CA LEU A 486 -10.88 26.58 1.05
C LEU A 486 -10.38 25.53 2.06
N VAL A 487 -9.76 24.45 1.59
CA VAL A 487 -9.23 23.41 2.49
C VAL A 487 -8.12 23.96 3.37
N VAL A 488 -7.19 24.76 2.84
CA VAL A 488 -6.12 25.38 3.66
C VAL A 488 -6.72 26.26 4.75
N ARG A 489 -7.74 27.07 4.41
CA ARG A 489 -8.46 27.89 5.39
C ARG A 489 -9.16 27.02 6.44
N ASP A 490 -9.77 25.92 6.03
CA ASP A 490 -10.45 25.00 6.94
C ASP A 490 -9.45 24.29 7.87
N VAL A 491 -8.29 23.87 7.37
CA VAL A 491 -7.19 23.33 8.21
C VAL A 491 -6.71 24.37 9.21
N GLN A 492 -6.46 25.62 8.77
CA GLN A 492 -6.06 26.71 9.67
C GLN A 492 -7.11 27.04 10.73
N ARG A 493 -8.40 26.91 10.40
CA ARG A 493 -9.50 27.18 11.33
C ARG A 493 -9.72 26.03 12.32
N GLN A 494 -9.58 24.78 11.87
CA GLN A 494 -10.05 23.60 12.60
C GLN A 494 -8.95 22.84 13.32
N VAL A 495 -7.70 22.89 12.83
CA VAL A 495 -6.60 22.05 13.31
C VAL A 495 -5.57 22.92 14.03
N ASP A 496 -5.31 22.59 15.29
CA ASP A 496 -4.31 23.29 16.07
C ASP A 496 -2.89 22.97 15.55
N PRO A 497 -1.96 23.95 15.56
CA PRO A 497 -0.62 23.76 14.99
C PRO A 497 0.13 22.54 15.56
N ALA A 498 -0.05 22.24 16.85
CA ALA A 498 0.58 21.08 17.50
C ALA A 498 0.13 19.76 16.84
N VAL A 499 -1.16 19.61 16.55
CA VAL A 499 -1.72 18.43 15.87
C VAL A 499 -1.19 18.35 14.43
N LEU A 500 -1.14 19.49 13.73
CA LEU A 500 -0.59 19.55 12.38
C LEU A 500 0.87 19.10 12.32
N TYR A 501 1.70 19.50 13.28
CA TYR A 501 3.13 19.15 13.29
C TYR A 501 3.40 17.71 13.75
N ALA A 502 2.51 17.15 14.57
CA ALA A 502 2.54 15.74 14.99
C ALA A 502 1.97 14.77 13.92
N ALA A 503 1.21 15.28 12.94
CA ALA A 503 0.48 14.46 11.98
C ALA A 503 1.37 13.43 11.23
N PRO A 504 0.82 12.26 10.86
CA PRO A 504 1.55 11.24 10.11
C PRO A 504 2.11 11.79 8.78
N TRP A 505 3.30 11.31 8.39
CA TRP A 505 3.96 11.78 7.18
C TRP A 505 3.14 11.54 5.90
N GLY A 506 2.30 10.49 5.86
CA GLY A 506 1.36 10.26 4.75
C GLY A 506 0.34 11.38 4.60
N VAL A 507 -0.24 11.85 5.72
CA VAL A 507 -1.17 13.00 5.75
C VAL A 507 -0.43 14.28 5.36
N LEU A 508 0.76 14.51 5.92
CA LEU A 508 1.56 15.68 5.55
C LEU A 508 1.93 15.67 4.06
N ASN A 509 2.27 14.53 3.47
CA ASN A 509 2.59 14.43 2.04
C ASN A 509 1.43 14.88 1.15
N ASP A 510 0.21 14.47 1.48
CA ASP A 510 -0.98 14.89 0.75
C ASP A 510 -1.26 16.39 0.96
N LEU A 511 -1.00 16.93 2.17
CA LEU A 511 -1.11 18.37 2.45
C LEU A 511 -0.10 19.19 1.62
N LEU A 512 1.16 18.76 1.61
CA LEU A 512 2.23 19.40 0.83
C LEU A 512 1.92 19.40 -0.66
N SER A 513 1.11 18.46 -1.15
CA SER A 513 0.71 18.39 -2.55
C SER A 513 -0.22 19.53 -2.99
N GLY A 514 -0.90 20.20 -2.03
CA GLY A 514 -1.83 21.31 -2.29
C GLY A 514 -1.33 22.70 -1.86
N LEU A 515 -0.26 22.79 -1.08
CA LEU A 515 0.33 24.08 -0.63
C LEU A 515 1.11 24.79 -1.75
N SER A 516 1.78 25.92 -1.51
CA SER A 516 2.85 26.43 -2.41
C SER A 516 4.20 25.78 -2.02
N VAL A 517 5.22 25.80 -2.89
CA VAL A 517 6.57 25.28 -2.52
C VAL A 517 7.16 26.01 -1.29
N PRO A 518 7.10 27.35 -1.18
CA PRO A 518 7.55 28.05 0.04
C PRO A 518 6.78 27.63 1.30
N SER A 519 5.45 27.52 1.21
CA SER A 519 4.62 27.09 2.36
C SER A 519 4.90 25.64 2.75
N ALA A 520 5.13 24.77 1.76
CA ALA A 520 5.52 23.39 1.99
C ALA A 520 6.86 23.30 2.73
N MET A 521 7.86 24.07 2.30
CA MET A 521 9.17 24.15 2.98
C MET A 521 9.07 24.69 4.40
N GLN A 522 8.25 25.72 4.63
CA GLN A 522 8.03 26.25 5.98
C GLN A 522 7.37 25.23 6.90
N LEU A 523 6.37 24.49 6.40
CA LEU A 523 5.73 23.42 7.15
C LEU A 523 6.74 22.33 7.53
N LEU A 524 7.55 21.86 6.57
CA LEU A 524 8.58 20.86 6.81
C LEU A 524 9.59 21.31 7.87
N ARG A 525 10.07 22.56 7.79
CA ARG A 525 10.96 23.14 8.81
C ARG A 525 10.32 23.11 10.19
N ARG A 526 9.05 23.50 10.31
CA ARG A 526 8.35 23.47 11.62
C ARG A 526 8.17 22.05 12.14
N CYS A 527 7.79 21.09 11.30
CA CYS A 527 7.69 19.68 11.70
C CYS A 527 9.02 19.13 12.20
N SER A 528 10.16 19.57 11.65
CA SER A 528 11.48 19.15 12.12
C SER A 528 11.92 19.78 13.46
N LEU A 529 11.31 20.90 13.88
CA LEU A 529 11.67 21.66 15.08
C LEU A 529 10.84 21.26 16.33
N VAL A 530 9.58 20.86 16.14
CA VAL A 530 8.57 20.71 17.22
C VAL A 530 8.82 19.55 18.20
N THR A 531 9.88 18.75 17.99
CA THR A 531 10.21 17.62 18.89
C THR A 531 11.12 18.02 20.07
N SER A 532 11.48 19.31 20.15
CA SER A 532 12.33 19.89 21.20
C SER A 532 11.59 20.12 22.53
N ASP A 533 10.32 20.51 22.51
CA ASP A 533 9.74 21.24 23.65
C ASP A 533 8.79 20.43 24.54
N CYS A 534 8.52 19.15 24.24
CA CYS A 534 7.62 18.30 25.03
C CYS A 534 8.33 17.31 25.98
N ALA A 535 9.65 17.36 26.11
CA ALA A 535 10.43 16.38 26.90
C ALA A 535 11.04 16.93 28.19
N THR A 536 10.63 18.11 28.69
CA THR A 536 11.34 18.78 29.81
C THR A 536 10.49 19.34 30.95
N ASP A 537 9.24 18.90 31.14
CA ASP A 537 8.36 19.49 32.19
C ASP A 537 7.89 18.53 33.30
N GLU A 538 8.59 17.42 33.60
CA GLU A 538 8.27 16.57 34.77
C GLU A 538 9.43 16.24 35.73
N GLN A 539 10.48 17.08 35.80
CA GLN A 539 11.40 17.04 36.95
C GLN A 539 11.80 18.45 37.39
N GLY A 540 11.06 18.99 38.36
CA GLY A 540 11.35 20.31 38.91
C GLY A 540 10.55 20.67 40.15
N ALA A 541 10.48 19.78 41.15
CA ALA A 541 10.11 20.16 42.52
C ALA A 541 10.69 19.17 43.55
N ALA A 542 11.96 19.34 43.90
CA ALA A 542 12.48 18.97 45.22
C ALA A 542 13.85 19.64 45.46
N ASP A 543 13.86 20.46 46.52
CA ASP A 543 14.97 21.09 47.23
C ASP A 543 16.29 20.30 47.35
N GLY A 544 17.43 21.02 47.35
CA GLY A 544 18.62 20.62 48.10
C GLY A 544 19.99 20.98 47.53
N ALA A 545 20.51 22.16 47.92
CA ALA A 545 21.91 22.58 48.17
C ALA A 545 23.06 22.36 47.12
N PRO A 546 24.05 23.28 47.07
CA PRO A 546 25.18 23.21 46.13
C PRO A 546 26.39 22.51 46.76
N ASP A 547 27.07 21.66 45.99
CA ASP A 547 28.47 21.34 46.26
C ASP A 547 29.25 21.25 44.93
N GLU A 548 30.38 21.95 44.91
CA GLU A 548 31.26 22.13 43.77
C GLU A 548 32.16 20.90 43.54
N ALA A 549 32.65 20.82 42.29
CA ALA A 549 33.85 20.11 41.85
C ALA A 549 33.78 18.58 41.67
N ALA A 550 33.45 18.17 40.43
CA ALA A 550 34.12 17.03 39.80
C ALA A 550 34.15 17.19 38.27
N GLU A 551 35.36 17.03 37.73
CA GLU A 551 35.75 17.31 36.36
C GLU A 551 35.17 16.34 35.31
N LYS A 552 35.03 16.88 34.10
CA LYS A 552 35.31 16.27 32.79
C LYS A 552 35.32 14.73 32.74
N LYS A 553 34.29 14.16 32.11
CA LYS A 553 34.44 13.25 30.95
C LYS A 553 33.09 12.83 30.37
N ALA A 554 33.07 12.77 29.05
CA ALA A 554 32.16 11.99 28.21
C ALA A 554 30.66 12.34 28.31
N SER A 555 30.19 13.17 27.38
CA SER A 555 29.10 12.75 26.50
C SER A 555 29.05 13.68 25.30
N GLY A 556 29.31 13.12 24.12
CA GLY A 556 28.84 13.71 22.88
C GLY A 556 27.33 13.72 22.98
N VAL A 557 26.80 14.88 23.35
CA VAL A 557 25.36 15.13 23.40
C VAL A 557 24.88 15.07 21.95
N ASP A 558 24.30 13.93 21.59
CA ASP A 558 23.47 13.72 20.39
C ASP A 558 22.30 14.71 20.42
N LYS A 559 22.59 15.96 20.06
CA LYS A 559 21.61 17.05 19.96
C LYS A 559 21.09 17.13 18.53
N LYS A 560 20.33 16.12 18.11
CA LYS A 560 19.42 16.19 16.96
C LYS A 560 18.17 15.34 17.19
N ASN A 561 17.44 15.62 18.28
CA ASN A 561 16.13 15.03 18.54
C ASN A 561 15.02 15.78 17.77
N GLY A 562 15.24 16.03 16.48
CA GLY A 562 14.21 16.51 15.56
C GLY A 562 13.55 15.33 14.85
N ARG A 563 12.24 15.39 14.64
CA ARG A 563 11.52 14.41 13.81
C ARG A 563 12.12 14.41 12.41
N GLU A 564 12.89 13.37 12.10
CA GLU A 564 13.56 13.24 10.80
C GLU A 564 12.51 13.17 9.68
N ILE A 565 12.70 13.98 8.65
CA ILE A 565 11.80 14.05 7.49
C ILE A 565 12.17 12.91 6.54
N PRO A 566 11.26 11.95 6.28
CA PRO A 566 11.56 10.82 5.42
C PRO A 566 11.92 11.24 4.00
N PHE A 567 12.84 10.52 3.38
CA PHE A 567 13.30 10.75 2.00
C PHE A 567 12.14 10.91 1.01
N TYR A 568 11.10 10.07 1.10
CA TYR A 568 10.00 10.11 0.15
C TYR A 568 9.20 11.43 0.17
N ILE A 569 9.21 12.16 1.29
CA ILE A 569 8.59 13.49 1.39
C ILE A 569 9.38 14.50 0.58
N TRP A 570 10.71 14.45 0.72
CA TRP A 570 11.62 15.28 -0.08
C TRP A 570 11.53 14.95 -1.57
N ALA A 571 11.51 13.68 -1.93
CA ALA A 571 11.34 13.24 -3.32
C ALA A 571 9.97 13.69 -3.89
N SER A 572 8.91 13.70 -3.06
CA SER A 572 7.59 14.23 -3.44
C SER A 572 7.64 15.73 -3.73
N LEU A 573 8.35 16.50 -2.90
CA LEU A 573 8.56 17.93 -3.12
C LEU A 573 9.41 18.21 -4.38
N LEU A 574 10.45 17.42 -4.63
CA LEU A 574 11.26 17.52 -5.84
C LEU A 574 10.43 17.25 -7.09
N ARG A 575 9.68 16.14 -7.13
CA ARG A 575 8.73 15.83 -8.22
C ARG A 575 7.79 16.98 -8.51
N ARG A 576 7.35 17.65 -7.45
CA ARG A 576 6.45 18.78 -7.56
C ARG A 576 7.14 19.98 -8.21
N CYS A 577 8.32 20.36 -7.74
CA CYS A 577 9.11 21.44 -8.34
C CYS A 577 9.35 21.16 -9.83
N CYS A 578 9.73 19.92 -10.18
CA CYS A 578 9.93 19.47 -11.55
C CYS A 578 8.66 19.58 -12.41
N ARG A 579 7.51 19.11 -11.90
CA ARG A 579 6.22 19.15 -12.62
C ARG A 579 5.70 20.57 -12.84
N GLU A 580 5.98 21.48 -11.91
CA GLU A 580 5.62 22.90 -12.01
C GLU A 580 6.67 23.70 -12.79
N HIS A 581 7.70 23.03 -13.35
CA HIS A 581 8.82 23.62 -14.07
C HIS A 581 9.55 24.72 -13.28
N LEU A 582 9.64 24.56 -11.95
CA LEU A 582 10.39 25.42 -11.05
C LEU A 582 11.87 24.98 -11.04
N GLN A 583 12.56 25.16 -12.16
CA GLN A 583 13.89 24.60 -12.42
C GLN A 583 14.90 24.94 -11.32
N ASP A 584 15.07 26.22 -10.99
CA ASP A 584 16.03 26.67 -9.97
C ASP A 584 15.79 26.01 -8.60
N GLN A 585 14.51 25.86 -8.22
CA GLN A 585 14.12 25.25 -6.96
C GLN A 585 14.35 23.73 -6.98
N ALA A 586 14.07 23.08 -8.12
CA ALA A 586 14.31 21.66 -8.29
C ALA A 586 15.80 21.32 -8.25
N GLU A 587 16.65 22.07 -8.95
CA GLU A 587 18.11 21.88 -8.97
C GLU A 587 18.72 22.13 -7.58
N SER A 588 18.31 23.22 -6.91
CA SER A 588 18.75 23.51 -5.55
C SER A 588 18.34 22.41 -4.57
N LEU A 589 17.11 21.89 -4.69
CA LEU A 589 16.61 20.81 -3.84
C LEU A 589 17.34 19.49 -4.15
N PHE A 590 17.58 19.16 -5.42
CA PHE A 590 18.33 17.98 -5.82
C PHE A 590 19.75 17.98 -5.23
N LEU A 591 20.46 19.11 -5.33
CA LEU A 591 21.80 19.28 -4.73
C LEU A 591 21.76 19.18 -3.20
N PHE A 592 20.76 19.80 -2.57
CA PHE A 592 20.55 19.69 -1.12
C PHE A 592 20.38 18.24 -0.69
N LEU A 593 19.51 17.48 -1.37
CA LEU A 593 19.23 16.09 -1.00
C LEU A 593 20.46 15.19 -1.13
N ARG A 594 21.24 15.37 -2.20
CA ARG A 594 22.49 14.60 -2.39
C ARG A 594 23.55 14.92 -1.34
N ARG A 595 23.64 16.16 -0.88
CA ARG A 595 24.62 16.57 0.14
C ARG A 595 24.20 16.19 1.56
N GLN A 596 22.89 16.25 1.84
CA GLN A 596 22.37 16.10 3.19
C GLN A 596 22.08 14.65 3.59
N PHE A 597 21.71 13.80 2.63
CA PHE A 597 21.28 12.43 2.88
C PHE A 597 22.32 11.41 2.41
N ARG A 598 22.50 10.34 3.19
CA ARG A 598 23.18 9.13 2.74
C ARG A 598 22.19 8.32 1.92
N LEU A 599 22.18 8.55 0.61
CA LEU A 599 21.25 7.91 -0.31
C LEU A 599 21.63 6.44 -0.54
N SER A 600 20.63 5.56 -0.60
CA SER A 600 20.77 4.24 -1.20
C SER A 600 20.83 4.32 -2.73
N VAL A 601 21.28 3.25 -3.39
CA VAL A 601 21.30 3.15 -4.87
C VAL A 601 19.91 3.43 -5.45
N ALA A 602 18.86 2.86 -4.85
CA ALA A 602 17.48 3.02 -5.30
C ALA A 602 16.98 4.47 -5.13
N GLU A 603 17.30 5.12 -4.00
CA GLU A 603 16.90 6.50 -3.76
C GLU A 603 17.61 7.48 -4.68
N LYS A 604 18.92 7.29 -4.93
CA LYS A 604 19.65 8.11 -5.89
C LYS A 604 19.10 7.94 -7.31
N ARG A 605 18.85 6.70 -7.73
CA ARG A 605 18.21 6.40 -9.03
C ARG A 605 16.86 7.11 -9.15
N GLU A 606 16.03 7.07 -8.10
CA GLU A 606 14.74 7.79 -8.05
C GLU A 606 14.93 9.31 -8.22
N LEU A 607 15.90 9.93 -7.54
CA LEU A 607 16.16 11.38 -7.70
C LEU A 607 16.59 11.74 -9.12
N ILE A 608 17.50 10.95 -9.71
CA ILE A 608 17.99 11.18 -11.08
C ILE A 608 16.82 11.07 -12.07
N GLU A 609 16.01 10.02 -11.96
CA GLU A 609 14.83 9.82 -12.82
C GLU A 609 13.88 11.03 -12.75
N ILE A 610 13.62 11.56 -11.54
CA ILE A 610 12.73 12.71 -11.34
C ILE A 610 13.25 13.94 -12.09
N VAL A 611 14.55 14.26 -11.96
CA VAL A 611 15.16 15.44 -12.57
C VAL A 611 15.33 15.24 -14.08
N MET A 612 15.74 14.06 -14.56
CA MET A 612 15.78 13.76 -15.99
C MET A 612 14.41 14.00 -16.62
N ARG A 613 13.33 13.49 -16.00
CA ARG A 613 11.96 13.66 -16.51
C ARG A 613 11.51 15.12 -16.54
N MET A 614 12.05 15.99 -15.68
CA MET A 614 11.83 17.43 -15.77
C MET A 614 12.38 17.97 -17.10
N TYR A 615 13.66 17.76 -17.37
CA TYR A 615 14.32 18.22 -18.59
C TYR A 615 13.68 17.64 -19.85
N THR A 616 13.25 16.37 -19.80
CA THR A 616 12.60 15.73 -20.95
C THR A 616 11.20 16.26 -21.27
N THR A 617 10.49 16.80 -20.27
CA THR A 617 9.11 17.28 -20.42
C THR A 617 8.99 18.80 -20.61
N MET A 618 10.11 19.52 -20.57
CA MET A 618 10.15 20.94 -20.92
C MET A 618 9.83 21.15 -22.41
N GLN A 619 9.35 22.34 -22.75
CA GLN A 619 9.06 22.73 -24.13
C GLN A 619 9.87 23.99 -24.49
N PRO A 620 10.93 23.88 -25.32
CA PRO A 620 11.52 22.64 -25.86
C PRO A 620 12.19 21.77 -24.78
N SER A 621 12.45 20.49 -25.09
CA SER A 621 13.17 19.59 -24.18
C SER A 621 14.61 20.07 -23.98
N ASP A 622 15.13 19.94 -22.76
CA ASP A 622 16.51 20.32 -22.43
C ASP A 622 17.42 19.08 -22.49
N PHE A 623 17.74 18.66 -23.71
CA PHE A 623 18.59 17.49 -23.95
C PHE A 623 19.99 17.63 -23.31
N PRO A 624 20.71 18.77 -23.45
CA PRO A 624 22.03 18.92 -22.85
C PRO A 624 22.04 18.71 -21.33
N SER A 625 21.06 19.28 -20.61
CA SER A 625 20.98 19.12 -19.15
C SER A 625 20.63 17.68 -18.75
N ALA A 626 19.74 17.00 -19.50
CA ALA A 626 19.42 15.59 -19.26
C ALA A 626 20.64 14.68 -19.51
N LEU A 627 21.41 14.93 -20.58
CA LEU A 627 22.62 14.20 -20.91
C LEU A 627 23.72 14.44 -19.89
N ASP A 628 23.96 15.69 -19.48
CA ASP A 628 24.95 16.01 -18.45
C ASP A 628 24.64 15.32 -17.13
N LEU A 629 23.37 15.33 -16.70
CA LEU A 629 22.92 14.61 -15.51
C LEU A 629 23.18 13.10 -15.62
N PHE A 630 22.92 12.50 -16.79
CA PHE A 630 23.17 11.08 -17.05
C PHE A 630 24.68 10.77 -16.99
N LEU A 631 25.51 11.56 -17.67
CA LEU A 631 26.96 11.40 -17.67
C LEU A 631 27.55 11.54 -16.27
N GLN A 632 27.13 12.54 -15.50
CA GLN A 632 27.69 12.84 -14.19
C GLN A 632 27.24 11.88 -13.09
N HIS A 633 26.03 11.32 -13.16
CA HIS A 633 25.48 10.56 -12.03
C HIS A 633 25.28 9.07 -12.29
N ILE A 634 25.35 8.65 -13.55
CA ILE A 634 25.24 7.24 -13.95
C ILE A 634 26.62 6.78 -14.43
N LEU A 635 27.15 7.37 -15.51
CA LEU A 635 28.44 6.93 -16.07
C LEU A 635 29.66 7.34 -15.22
N ARG A 636 29.64 8.56 -14.65
CA ARG A 636 30.75 9.12 -13.85
C ARG A 636 30.35 9.38 -12.41
N THR A 637 29.72 8.39 -11.80
CA THR A 637 29.25 8.46 -10.41
C THR A 637 30.32 9.08 -9.49
N PRO A 638 29.99 10.15 -8.73
CA PRO A 638 30.90 10.75 -7.77
C PRO A 638 31.34 9.73 -6.70
N PRO A 639 32.59 9.78 -6.21
CA PRO A 639 33.15 8.75 -5.33
C PRO A 639 32.42 8.63 -3.99
N ASP A 640 31.80 9.71 -3.51
CA ASP A 640 31.07 9.74 -2.24
C ASP A 640 29.60 9.28 -2.36
N GLU A 641 29.16 8.87 -3.56
CA GLU A 641 27.77 8.52 -3.85
C GLU A 641 27.62 7.07 -4.32
N PRO A 642 26.47 6.42 -4.05
CA PRO A 642 26.22 5.10 -4.60
C PRO A 642 26.19 5.12 -6.13
N ALA A 643 26.80 4.11 -6.76
CA ALA A 643 26.76 3.93 -8.21
C ALA A 643 25.37 3.46 -8.65
N VAL A 644 24.78 4.16 -9.62
CA VAL A 644 23.50 3.78 -10.23
C VAL A 644 23.78 3.12 -11.56
N GLN A 645 23.28 1.90 -11.75
CA GLN A 645 23.40 1.21 -13.03
C GLN A 645 22.47 1.85 -14.07
N PRO A 646 22.92 2.02 -15.32
CA PRO A 646 22.05 2.45 -16.40
C PRO A 646 20.97 1.40 -16.66
N ASP A 647 19.73 1.84 -16.83
CA ASP A 647 18.59 0.96 -17.10
C ASP A 647 17.76 1.49 -18.28
N GLY A 648 16.80 0.68 -18.73
CA GLY A 648 15.98 1.00 -19.90
C GLY A 648 15.15 2.27 -19.69
N VAL A 649 14.72 2.57 -18.46
CA VAL A 649 13.91 3.74 -18.15
C VAL A 649 14.71 5.03 -18.31
N LEU A 650 15.95 5.05 -17.79
CA LEU A 650 16.84 6.20 -17.88
C LEU A 650 17.27 6.47 -19.33
N TYR A 651 17.60 5.41 -20.08
CA TYR A 651 17.88 5.53 -21.52
C TYR A 651 16.66 6.00 -22.32
N GLU A 652 15.46 5.46 -22.03
CA GLU A 652 14.23 5.91 -22.68
C GLU A 652 13.95 7.39 -22.47
N LEU A 653 14.17 7.90 -21.26
CA LEU A 653 14.04 9.33 -20.98
C LEU A 653 15.02 10.13 -21.84
N LEU A 654 16.29 9.72 -21.87
CA LEU A 654 17.33 10.42 -22.62
C LEU A 654 17.06 10.41 -24.14
N ILE A 655 16.61 9.28 -24.69
CA ILE A 655 16.21 9.12 -26.09
C ILE A 655 15.02 10.02 -26.44
N LYS A 656 14.04 10.14 -25.53
CA LYS A 656 12.86 11.03 -25.69
C LYS A 656 13.22 12.51 -25.57
N ALA A 657 14.25 12.84 -24.80
CA ALA A 657 14.72 14.23 -24.63
C ALA A 657 15.53 14.73 -25.83
N ALA A 658 16.18 13.82 -26.55
CA ALA A 658 17.11 14.12 -27.63
C ALA A 658 16.56 15.11 -28.65
N ASP A 659 17.40 16.08 -28.99
CA ASP A 659 17.10 17.20 -29.89
C ASP A 659 17.01 16.80 -31.37
N SER A 660 17.53 15.61 -31.71
CA SER A 660 17.59 15.10 -33.07
C SER A 660 17.40 13.59 -33.09
N ARG A 661 16.82 13.11 -34.20
CA ARG A 661 16.65 11.67 -34.45
C ARG A 661 17.99 10.90 -34.44
N ASN A 662 19.06 11.54 -34.91
CA ASN A 662 20.38 10.93 -34.91
C ASN A 662 20.89 10.74 -33.47
N ALA A 663 20.73 11.74 -32.61
CA ALA A 663 21.07 11.62 -31.19
C ALA A 663 20.24 10.52 -30.52
N SER A 664 18.92 10.48 -30.74
CA SER A 664 18.07 9.41 -30.23
C SER A 664 18.52 8.01 -30.67
N MET A 665 18.91 7.84 -31.94
CA MET A 665 19.40 6.57 -32.48
C MET A 665 20.75 6.17 -31.88
N MET A 666 21.66 7.12 -31.70
CA MET A 666 22.96 6.86 -31.07
C MET A 666 22.79 6.38 -29.63
N LEU A 667 21.91 7.05 -28.86
CA LEU A 667 21.61 6.65 -27.49
C LEU A 667 20.92 5.28 -27.40
N PHE A 668 20.06 4.96 -28.37
CA PHE A 668 19.47 3.62 -28.49
C PHE A 668 20.54 2.55 -28.70
N LEU A 669 21.46 2.76 -29.65
CA LEU A 669 22.56 1.83 -29.92
C LEU A 669 23.52 1.70 -28.73
N GLU A 670 23.80 2.80 -28.03
CA GLU A 670 24.61 2.80 -26.81
C GLU A 670 23.96 1.96 -25.70
N ALA A 671 22.65 2.12 -25.48
CA ALA A 671 21.91 1.32 -24.51
C ALA A 671 22.01 -0.19 -24.82
N CYS A 672 21.83 -0.55 -26.09
CA CYS A 672 21.96 -1.93 -26.54
C CYS A 672 23.39 -2.47 -26.38
N ALA A 673 24.41 -1.66 -26.66
CA ALA A 673 25.81 -2.04 -26.46
C ALA A 673 26.13 -2.28 -24.97
N ASN A 674 25.46 -1.57 -24.07
CA ASN A 674 25.55 -1.78 -22.62
C ASN A 674 24.64 -2.92 -22.10
N GLY A 675 24.01 -3.70 -23.00
CA GLY A 675 23.14 -4.82 -22.62
C GLY A 675 21.79 -4.39 -22.01
N VAL A 676 21.42 -3.12 -22.12
CA VAL A 676 20.14 -2.62 -21.60
C VAL A 676 19.02 -3.01 -22.54
N THR A 677 17.98 -3.66 -22.00
CA THR A 677 16.79 -4.02 -22.75
C THR A 677 15.90 -2.79 -22.96
N LEU A 678 15.66 -2.43 -24.22
CA LEU A 678 14.74 -1.36 -24.61
C LEU A 678 13.45 -1.93 -25.22
N THR A 679 12.37 -1.15 -25.15
CA THR A 679 11.07 -1.56 -25.68
C THR A 679 11.04 -1.55 -27.21
N ALA A 680 10.40 -2.55 -27.82
CA ALA A 680 10.21 -2.61 -29.28
C ALA A 680 9.44 -1.39 -29.80
N GLU A 681 8.50 -0.87 -29.02
CA GLU A 681 7.73 0.34 -29.33
C GLU A 681 8.63 1.57 -29.49
N LEU A 682 9.64 1.72 -28.61
CA LEU A 682 10.61 2.81 -28.70
C LEU A 682 11.42 2.71 -29.99
N PHE A 683 11.87 1.52 -30.34
CA PHE A 683 12.60 1.29 -31.58
C PHE A 683 11.75 1.60 -32.83
N GLU A 684 10.49 1.16 -32.85
CA GLU A 684 9.54 1.47 -33.93
C GLU A 684 9.31 2.99 -34.06
N ALA A 685 9.15 3.68 -32.93
CA ALA A 685 9.01 5.14 -32.89
C ALA A 685 10.24 5.86 -33.46
N LEU A 686 11.46 5.42 -33.14
CA LEU A 686 12.69 6.00 -33.68
C LEU A 686 12.86 5.75 -35.18
N MET A 687 12.37 4.62 -35.68
CA MET A 687 12.49 4.24 -37.07
C MET A 687 11.40 4.85 -37.97
N ASN A 688 10.33 5.42 -37.39
CA ASN A 688 9.14 5.86 -38.12
C ASN A 688 8.62 4.78 -39.09
N SER A 689 8.70 3.50 -38.71
CA SER A 689 8.35 2.38 -39.59
C SER A 689 7.71 1.21 -38.85
N THR A 690 6.65 0.65 -39.43
CA THR A 690 5.98 -0.57 -38.94
C THR A 690 6.87 -1.81 -39.10
N GLN A 691 6.72 -2.78 -38.18
CA GLN A 691 7.56 -3.99 -37.94
C GLN A 691 8.24 -4.65 -39.15
N LEU A 692 7.60 -4.67 -40.32
CA LEU A 692 8.11 -5.34 -41.53
C LEU A 692 9.08 -4.47 -42.36
N LYS A 693 9.05 -3.13 -42.24
CA LYS A 693 10.04 -2.24 -42.88
C LYS A 693 11.31 -2.07 -42.03
N THR A 694 11.21 -2.37 -40.74
CA THR A 694 12.19 -2.09 -39.68
C THR A 694 13.42 -3.01 -39.77
N VAL A 695 13.21 -4.33 -39.79
CA VAL A 695 14.28 -5.34 -39.91
C VAL A 695 15.05 -5.18 -41.22
N ALA A 696 14.34 -4.93 -42.32
CA ALA A 696 14.91 -4.78 -43.66
C ALA A 696 15.67 -3.45 -43.88
N SER A 697 15.54 -2.47 -42.99
CA SER A 697 16.29 -1.20 -43.07
C SER A 697 17.51 -1.19 -42.15
N LEU A 698 17.41 -1.83 -40.99
CA LEU A 698 18.53 -2.08 -40.08
C LEU A 698 19.55 -3.03 -40.72
N SER A 699 19.08 -4.12 -41.33
CA SER A 699 19.95 -5.08 -42.02
C SER A 699 20.78 -4.46 -43.16
N ARG A 700 20.38 -3.30 -43.69
CA ARG A 700 21.14 -2.53 -44.69
C ARG A 700 22.24 -1.64 -44.10
N LYS A 701 22.13 -1.30 -42.82
CA LYS A 701 23.03 -0.37 -42.12
C LYS A 701 24.02 -1.06 -41.19
N LEU A 702 23.85 -2.36 -40.97
CA LEU A 702 24.79 -3.16 -40.20
C LEU A 702 26.08 -3.38 -41.03
N PRO A 703 27.27 -3.30 -40.40
CA PRO A 703 28.55 -3.60 -41.05
C PRO A 703 28.56 -5.00 -41.67
N HIS A 704 29.40 -5.21 -42.70
CA HIS A 704 29.52 -6.49 -43.41
C HIS A 704 30.00 -7.66 -42.54
N ASP A 705 30.56 -7.34 -41.38
CA ASP A 705 31.18 -8.20 -40.38
C ASP A 705 30.36 -8.26 -39.07
N TYR A 706 29.10 -7.79 -39.09
CA TYR A 706 28.23 -7.85 -37.91
C TYR A 706 27.92 -9.31 -37.51
N ALA A 707 28.52 -9.76 -36.41
CA ALA A 707 28.18 -11.00 -35.75
C ALA A 707 26.88 -10.86 -34.95
N SER A 708 26.09 -11.93 -34.88
CA SER A 708 24.82 -11.90 -34.17
C SER A 708 25.01 -11.51 -32.71
N SER A 709 24.22 -10.54 -32.24
CA SER A 709 24.34 -9.98 -30.89
C SER A 709 23.04 -10.08 -30.10
N SER A 710 23.09 -9.75 -28.81
CA SER A 710 21.88 -9.65 -27.96
C SER A 710 20.85 -8.64 -28.51
N LEU A 711 21.27 -7.70 -29.36
CA LEU A 711 20.39 -6.79 -30.11
C LEU A 711 19.43 -7.57 -31.01
N ASP A 712 19.89 -8.67 -31.62
CA ASP A 712 19.11 -9.45 -32.56
C ASP A 712 17.96 -10.17 -31.85
N ALA A 713 18.20 -10.68 -30.65
CA ALA A 713 17.16 -11.26 -29.80
C ALA A 713 16.10 -10.21 -29.40
N GLN A 714 16.51 -8.98 -29.08
CA GLN A 714 15.59 -7.89 -28.73
C GLN A 714 14.76 -7.42 -29.92
N LEU A 715 15.36 -7.41 -31.12
CA LEU A 715 14.69 -7.08 -32.38
C LEU A 715 13.91 -8.26 -32.99
N LYS A 716 13.88 -9.42 -32.31
CA LYS A 716 13.28 -10.69 -32.78
C LYS A 716 13.82 -11.13 -34.15
N ILE A 717 15.08 -10.84 -34.40
CA ILE A 717 15.84 -11.27 -35.57
C ILE A 717 16.24 -12.74 -35.32
N PRO A 718 15.73 -13.73 -36.10
CA PRO A 718 16.06 -15.14 -35.86
C PRO A 718 17.57 -15.37 -35.92
N ALA A 719 18.13 -16.08 -34.94
CA ALA A 719 19.57 -16.36 -34.85
C ALA A 719 20.12 -17.11 -36.07
N GLU A 720 19.26 -17.86 -36.75
CA GLU A 720 19.59 -18.67 -37.93
C GLU A 720 19.54 -17.89 -39.25
N ALA A 721 18.94 -16.70 -39.26
CA ALA A 721 18.77 -15.99 -40.51
C ALA A 721 19.95 -15.04 -40.77
N ASP A 722 20.76 -15.46 -41.74
CA ASP A 722 21.88 -14.72 -42.30
C ASP A 722 21.42 -13.32 -42.75
N ALA A 723 22.14 -12.29 -42.29
CA ALA A 723 21.88 -10.90 -42.67
C ALA A 723 21.99 -10.70 -44.19
N HIS A 724 22.80 -11.50 -44.87
CA HIS A 724 22.97 -11.51 -46.32
C HIS A 724 21.72 -12.06 -47.03
N LEU A 725 21.23 -13.25 -46.66
CA LEU A 725 20.01 -13.84 -47.24
C LEU A 725 18.80 -12.91 -47.10
N ARG A 726 18.64 -12.22 -45.97
CA ARG A 726 17.55 -11.24 -45.78
C ARG A 726 17.69 -10.00 -46.65
N ARG A 727 18.92 -9.54 -46.93
CA ARG A 727 19.20 -8.41 -47.83
C ARG A 727 18.83 -8.79 -49.27
N GLU A 728 19.15 -10.01 -49.70
CA GLU A 728 18.86 -10.52 -51.03
C GLU A 728 17.36 -10.77 -51.24
N GLU A 729 16.68 -11.46 -50.32
CA GLU A 729 15.24 -11.71 -50.40
C GLU A 729 14.41 -10.41 -50.40
N ALA A 730 14.83 -9.40 -49.64
CA ALA A 730 14.16 -8.10 -49.61
C ALA A 730 14.39 -7.26 -50.88
N LEU A 731 15.50 -7.47 -51.60
CA LEU A 731 15.73 -6.87 -52.93
C LEU A 731 14.89 -7.58 -53.99
N ARG A 732 14.86 -8.91 -53.95
CA ARG A 732 14.07 -9.77 -54.85
C ARG A 732 12.57 -9.50 -54.72
N ALA A 733 12.05 -9.37 -53.49
CA ALA A 733 10.64 -9.04 -53.23
C ALA A 733 10.21 -7.64 -53.70
N ARG A 734 11.15 -6.74 -53.99
CA ARG A 734 10.88 -5.38 -54.52
C ARG A 734 11.15 -5.26 -56.02
N GLY A 735 11.44 -6.37 -56.71
CA GLY A 735 11.78 -6.38 -58.13
C GLY A 735 13.05 -5.59 -58.46
N LYS A 736 13.97 -5.42 -57.49
CA LYS A 736 15.26 -4.76 -57.72
C LYS A 736 16.31 -5.80 -58.09
N PRO A 737 17.13 -5.56 -59.13
CA PRO A 737 18.16 -6.50 -59.55
C PRO A 737 19.18 -6.71 -58.42
N LEU A 738 19.54 -7.98 -58.23
CA LEU A 738 20.58 -8.41 -57.30
C LEU A 738 21.91 -8.34 -58.05
N TYR A 739 22.81 -7.50 -57.57
CA TYR A 739 24.18 -7.46 -58.06
C TYR A 739 25.04 -8.34 -57.15
N ASP A 740 25.63 -9.38 -57.72
CA ASP A 740 26.75 -10.10 -57.11
C ASP A 740 27.91 -9.10 -56.86
N SER A 741 28.77 -9.39 -55.89
CA SER A 741 30.13 -8.86 -55.73
C SER A 741 30.95 -8.68 -57.03
N THR A 742 30.56 -9.33 -58.14
CA THR A 742 31.13 -9.16 -59.49
C THR A 742 30.47 -8.05 -60.34
N GLY A 743 29.36 -7.46 -59.89
CA GLY A 743 28.66 -6.37 -60.58
C GLY A 743 27.68 -6.82 -61.68
N ASP A 744 27.44 -8.12 -61.84
CA ASP A 744 26.44 -8.64 -62.78
C ASP A 744 25.06 -8.77 -62.13
N ALA A 745 24.03 -8.31 -62.85
CA ALA A 745 22.63 -8.44 -62.49
C ALA A 745 22.04 -9.71 -63.10
N GLY A 746 21.69 -10.68 -62.25
CA GLY A 746 20.89 -11.86 -62.62
C GLY A 746 19.39 -11.56 -62.63
#